data_AF-A0A1F8MG23-F1
#
_entry.id   AF-A0A1F8MG23-F1
#
_cell.length_a   1.000
_cell.length_b   1.000
_cell.length_c   1.000
_cell.angle_alpha   90.00
_cell.angle_beta   90.00
_cell.angle_gamma   90.00
#
_symmetry.space_group_name_H-M   'P 1'
#
loop_
_entity.id
_entity.type
_entity.pdbx_description
1 polymer ?
#
loop_
_entity_poly.entity_id
_entity_poly.type
_entity_poly.pdbx_seq_one_letter_code
_entity_poly.pdbx_strand_id
1 'polypeptide(L)'
;FTLVVSYSQPVIAASTSPQTDPTFPLSTKAIFFASDGMRPDLMERYVTEGAMPAYAALIAAGTRGDNGLVQAFPPNTGVGWYTLATGTYPAEHGSTNNTYFRSGESNFNNRTSFSALGTLQADTLAAAAERAGKKVAQIDWVGGANATIAGPTVDYVTFFSTRGVLAAPLNPSEQSGAAAFAISYQPASFTPASGWTNVSAGDPAAPSQQTQLTVATSFAAQNPTRLYDIYIYDSVVDGIAAYDHALLVRSGAAKDGSQASVDLAVGDFKEIKLTGADGLIGARAGQTAGFYTKLMTLTPDLSSFKLYFTSVERVIATCSTAACMALPGGSLESYLADNMPTYISADFAPLEARIIDEDTYVQQGRDLQKVASDTYLSFILGTLQPDTDLAFVGYPVTDEFSHQFMGLLTPTDMDGNANPYYDDLEGDGTPDNRVDIREAYIRSAYQGADDKLTLAQSFLPGATVFAASDHGFAPQWYAVNAAKVLSDAGLQTPEQPSNCRAATGASPVNLAKACWAGGTAQIYVNTALPIGTTYDQVRMAIINAFQNLTDPANPGAQVVARVMLKEELRNVDGSDSLNPNRSGDVVVVLRPPYQFDAATPGQTIAFSQFFGQHGYMPELVDLPHNVNMHATFVAAGPGIVPSDIPLAGVRAIDLAPTLAFLLNIPGPQNARGRILYELTQGFGRYKEITVLNISDYHGQLVPLSEAADNLAAPATNQSFAIGGAAFLKSWFDLYRAEAQSGSLTVAGGDSVGATPPISAFFGDTPTIDIMNMMGFNLDGLGNHNFDKGQAYLRTTLIPLANFPYISSNVIDAKGKTPAEWKPSVVFDTFDGGKVGFVGYTNEDAPALVFPGSFDPFHVAPRLPIVQDEVNRLRSKGVKTIIVIGHDGATDGSLTNPTGPLIDLADQLTGVDALIGDHSNFQVLTTRPNGLLVTENLSKGVRFTRLRLVLDTKQKTVVYKTADFHKPWDIGMTPDPDIQARINQLNADLAPILGTVIGSSNVEVLRSDVCGRADGRLCESLVGDTATDAMRTAYSSIGVEFAITNSGGLRDRLTCPPAGGGNGFCPPSAPPPYLITRGQVLAVLPFGNVVVTLQLNGAELKTMLENGVSLMPAAQGRFPQVSGLCFSYNIEAAAGTRVTGAVRQAADGSCTGAAIDLTTGSTYKIAENDFMSSGGDGYPLFFSRATTQNIMDQVVADYITANSPINPAIQGRIKCVDPNPGVGNNCPVGSP
;
A
#
# COMPACT_ATOMS: atom_id res chain seq x y z
N PHE A 1 -6.87 60.31 -26.02
CA PHE A 1 -7.98 59.35 -26.02
C PHE A 1 -8.09 58.78 -27.43
N THR A 2 -8.20 57.45 -27.50
CA THR A 2 -8.19 56.59 -28.70
C THR A 2 -6.83 56.42 -29.37
N LEU A 3 -6.24 55.22 -29.25
CA LEU A 3 -5.20 54.74 -30.16
C LEU A 3 -5.53 53.30 -30.59
N VAL A 4 -5.59 53.13 -31.90
CA VAL A 4 -5.65 51.87 -32.64
C VAL A 4 -4.25 51.29 -32.73
N VAL A 5 -4.07 49.99 -32.52
CA VAL A 5 -2.81 49.28 -32.79
C VAL A 5 -3.07 48.12 -33.74
N SER A 6 -2.31 48.12 -34.83
CA SER A 6 -2.29 47.16 -35.93
C SER A 6 -1.41 45.95 -35.62
N TYR A 7 -1.89 44.77 -35.98
CA TYR A 7 -1.16 43.50 -35.98
C TYR A 7 -0.18 43.39 -37.15
N SER A 8 1.02 42.87 -36.89
CA SER A 8 1.91 42.29 -37.90
C SER A 8 2.57 41.02 -37.35
N GLN A 9 2.32 39.89 -38.01
CA GLN A 9 2.92 38.59 -37.71
C GLN A 9 4.36 38.49 -38.22
N PRO A 10 5.16 37.53 -37.70
CA PRO A 10 6.17 36.86 -38.48
C PRO A 10 5.84 35.37 -38.74
N VAL A 11 6.08 35.04 -39.99
CA VAL A 11 6.07 33.77 -40.74
C VAL A 11 6.57 32.54 -39.98
N ILE A 12 5.71 31.51 -39.95
CA ILE A 12 6.02 30.11 -39.62
C ILE A 12 6.67 29.46 -40.86
N ALA A 13 7.85 28.87 -40.69
CA ALA A 13 8.37 27.87 -41.63
C ALA A 13 8.15 26.48 -41.02
N ALA A 14 7.03 25.85 -41.34
CA ALA A 14 6.70 24.50 -40.95
C ALA A 14 7.18 23.53 -42.03
N SER A 15 8.08 22.62 -41.67
CA SER A 15 8.26 21.36 -42.39
C SER A 15 7.32 20.35 -41.71
N THR A 16 6.09 20.23 -42.22
CA THR A 16 5.11 19.23 -41.77
C THR A 16 5.11 18.07 -42.76
N SER A 17 5.75 16.98 -42.37
CA SER A 17 5.24 15.65 -42.74
C SER A 17 3.79 15.55 -42.24
N PRO A 18 2.85 14.94 -42.99
CA PRO A 18 1.47 14.83 -42.56
C PRO A 18 1.41 14.02 -41.27
N GLN A 19 1.07 14.67 -40.15
CA GLN A 19 0.76 13.97 -38.89
C GLN A 19 -0.42 13.04 -39.15
N THR A 20 -0.15 11.75 -39.27
CA THR A 20 -1.14 10.70 -39.14
C THR A 20 -1.81 10.85 -37.77
N ASP A 21 -3.14 10.78 -37.71
CA ASP A 21 -3.86 10.77 -36.43
C ASP A 21 -3.24 9.71 -35.51
N PRO A 22 -2.90 10.03 -34.25
CA PRO A 22 -2.36 9.03 -33.34
C PRO A 22 -3.41 7.94 -33.11
N THR A 23 -3.01 6.68 -33.36
CA THR A 23 -3.79 5.49 -33.01
C THR A 23 -3.43 5.06 -31.59
N PHE A 24 -4.41 4.79 -30.73
CA PHE A 24 -4.15 4.20 -29.40
C PHE A 24 -3.80 2.70 -29.52
N PRO A 25 -2.85 2.16 -28.74
CA PRO A 25 -2.03 2.84 -27.73
C PRO A 25 -1.03 3.83 -28.34
N LEU A 26 -0.73 4.91 -27.62
CA LEU A 26 0.23 5.93 -28.06
C LEU A 26 1.68 5.40 -28.03
N SER A 27 1.91 4.35 -27.24
CA SER A 27 3.16 3.61 -27.17
C SER A 27 2.91 2.13 -26.95
N THR A 28 3.74 1.28 -27.55
CA THR A 28 3.68 -0.17 -27.33
C THR A 28 4.72 -0.65 -26.33
N LYS A 29 5.81 0.12 -26.16
CA LYS A 29 6.95 -0.22 -25.31
C LYS A 29 7.41 0.99 -24.50
N ALA A 30 7.85 0.77 -23.27
CA ALA A 30 8.37 1.84 -22.43
C ALA A 30 9.60 1.44 -21.60
N ILE A 31 10.43 2.43 -21.32
CA ILE A 31 11.49 2.36 -20.30
C ILE A 31 11.13 3.38 -19.21
N PHE A 32 10.98 2.91 -17.99
CA PHE A 32 10.96 3.74 -16.80
C PHE A 32 12.33 3.66 -16.14
N PHE A 33 13.16 4.66 -16.41
CA PHE A 33 14.49 4.79 -15.84
C PHE A 33 14.43 5.72 -14.62
N ALA A 34 15.07 5.31 -13.54
CA ALA A 34 15.23 6.14 -12.35
C ALA A 34 16.69 6.15 -11.88
N SER A 35 17.26 7.34 -11.67
CA SER A 35 18.57 7.51 -11.04
C SER A 35 18.37 8.04 -9.62
N ASP A 36 18.89 7.33 -8.63
CA ASP A 36 18.69 7.63 -7.21
C ASP A 36 19.30 8.99 -6.87
N GLY A 37 18.52 9.93 -6.32
CA GLY A 37 19.07 11.23 -5.91
C GLY A 37 19.55 12.18 -7.03
N MET A 38 19.23 11.94 -8.29
CA MET A 38 19.67 12.78 -9.41
C MET A 38 18.90 14.12 -9.45
N ARG A 39 19.65 15.21 -9.24
CA ARG A 39 19.13 16.58 -9.27
C ARG A 39 18.97 17.13 -10.69
N PRO A 40 17.87 17.84 -10.98
CA PRO A 40 17.62 18.39 -12.31
C PRO A 40 18.64 19.45 -12.73
N ASP A 41 19.09 20.31 -11.80
CA ASP A 41 20.04 21.38 -12.10
C ASP A 41 21.44 20.84 -12.49
N LEU A 42 21.90 19.77 -11.81
CA LEU A 42 23.16 19.12 -12.14
C LEU A 42 23.07 18.31 -13.44
N MET A 43 21.96 17.61 -13.67
CA MET A 43 21.70 16.92 -14.93
C MET A 43 21.73 17.90 -16.11
N GLU A 44 21.01 19.02 -16.03
CA GLU A 44 20.97 20.02 -17.10
C GLU A 44 22.34 20.67 -17.35
N ARG A 45 23.11 20.92 -16.28
CA ARG A 45 24.49 21.39 -16.39
C ARG A 45 25.35 20.37 -17.15
N TYR A 46 25.34 19.10 -16.75
CA TYR A 46 26.16 18.07 -17.38
C TYR A 46 25.71 17.69 -18.80
N VAL A 47 24.42 17.83 -19.12
CA VAL A 47 23.92 17.82 -20.51
C VAL A 47 24.57 18.93 -21.32
N THR A 48 24.59 20.16 -20.79
CA THR A 48 25.19 21.33 -21.47
C THR A 48 26.70 21.17 -21.66
N GLU A 49 27.39 20.55 -20.70
CA GLU A 49 28.81 20.22 -20.77
C GLU A 49 29.12 19.02 -21.70
N GLY A 50 28.10 18.33 -22.21
CA GLY A 50 28.24 17.20 -23.13
C GLY A 50 28.55 15.85 -22.45
N ALA A 51 28.39 15.76 -21.14
CA ALA A 51 28.64 14.55 -20.36
C ALA A 51 27.45 13.56 -20.37
N MET A 52 26.23 14.02 -20.67
CA MET A 52 25.02 13.19 -20.65
C MET A 52 24.30 13.20 -22.02
N PRO A 53 24.87 12.58 -23.07
CA PRO A 53 24.32 12.62 -24.41
C PRO A 53 22.92 11.97 -24.55
N ALA A 54 22.59 10.94 -23.78
CA ALA A 54 21.26 10.32 -23.84
C ALA A 54 20.18 11.26 -23.30
N TYR A 55 20.41 11.88 -22.13
CA TYR A 55 19.51 12.91 -21.60
C TYR A 55 19.42 14.12 -22.54
N ALA A 56 20.53 14.55 -23.15
CA ALA A 56 20.50 15.62 -24.16
C ALA A 56 19.57 15.29 -25.33
N ALA A 57 19.64 14.05 -25.83
CA ALA A 57 18.76 13.56 -26.90
C ALA A 57 17.30 13.46 -26.46
N LEU A 58 17.02 13.02 -25.23
CA LEU A 58 15.67 12.96 -24.68
C LEU A 58 15.05 14.35 -24.53
N ILE A 59 15.79 15.32 -24.00
CA ILE A 59 15.33 16.71 -23.87
C ILE A 59 15.01 17.29 -25.25
N ALA A 60 15.88 17.08 -26.23
CA ALA A 60 15.68 17.59 -27.59
C ALA A 60 14.50 16.93 -28.33
N ALA A 61 14.22 15.65 -28.06
CA ALA A 61 13.16 14.87 -28.72
C ALA A 61 11.84 14.81 -27.92
N GLY A 62 11.77 15.45 -26.76
CA GLY A 62 10.69 15.29 -25.80
C GLY A 62 10.49 16.52 -24.94
N THR A 63 10.28 16.31 -23.64
CA THR A 63 10.05 17.40 -22.69
C THR A 63 10.68 17.05 -21.34
N ARG A 64 10.76 18.04 -20.46
CA ARG A 64 11.28 17.93 -19.10
C ARG A 64 10.38 18.67 -18.12
N GLY A 65 10.49 18.33 -16.85
CA GLY A 65 9.87 19.11 -15.78
C GLY A 65 10.56 20.47 -15.59
N ASP A 66 9.80 21.49 -15.21
CA ASP A 66 10.33 22.80 -14.79
C ASP A 66 11.01 22.67 -13.43
N ASN A 67 12.35 22.68 -13.43
CA ASN A 67 13.18 22.20 -12.31
C ASN A 67 12.76 20.79 -11.84
N GLY A 68 12.56 19.87 -12.79
CA GLY A 68 12.25 18.47 -12.49
C GLY A 68 10.83 18.24 -11.95
N LEU A 69 10.70 17.39 -10.93
CA LEU A 69 9.44 17.05 -10.29
C LEU A 69 9.50 17.21 -8.75
N VAL A 70 8.32 17.24 -8.14
CA VAL A 70 8.12 17.25 -6.68
C VAL A 70 7.82 15.84 -6.18
N GLN A 71 8.48 15.44 -5.10
CA GLN A 71 8.55 14.08 -4.56
C GLN A 71 7.59 13.96 -3.37
N ALA A 72 7.34 12.72 -2.95
CA ALA A 72 6.62 12.47 -1.71
C ALA A 72 7.46 12.89 -0.49
N PHE A 73 6.79 13.20 0.61
CA PHE A 73 7.43 13.49 1.89
C PHE A 73 7.50 12.24 2.79
N PRO A 74 8.60 12.00 3.52
CA PRO A 74 9.92 12.58 3.31
C PRO A 74 10.56 12.07 2.00
N PRO A 75 11.32 12.92 1.29
CA PRO A 75 11.97 12.55 0.04
C PRO A 75 13.22 11.71 0.33
N ASN A 76 13.05 10.40 0.43
CA ASN A 76 14.12 9.41 0.58
C ASN A 76 13.86 8.18 -0.30
N THR A 77 14.89 7.36 -0.48
CA THR A 77 14.88 6.18 -1.36
C THR A 77 13.64 5.29 -1.18
N GLY A 78 13.38 4.82 0.04
CA GLY A 78 12.28 3.88 0.31
C GLY A 78 10.88 4.44 0.05
N VAL A 79 10.72 5.77 0.11
CA VAL A 79 9.47 6.47 -0.18
C VAL A 79 9.37 6.80 -1.68
N GLY A 80 10.43 7.37 -2.26
CA GLY A 80 10.46 7.90 -3.62
C GLY A 80 10.26 6.81 -4.67
N TRP A 81 10.96 5.69 -4.56
CA TRP A 81 10.86 4.59 -5.53
C TRP A 81 9.47 3.95 -5.57
N TYR A 82 8.82 3.76 -4.40
CA TYR A 82 7.44 3.29 -4.35
C TYR A 82 6.46 4.35 -4.85
N THR A 83 6.70 5.63 -4.59
CA THR A 83 5.89 6.73 -5.14
C THR A 83 5.90 6.70 -6.67
N LEU A 84 7.08 6.58 -7.29
CA LEU A 84 7.25 6.46 -8.74
C LEU A 84 6.56 5.21 -9.30
N ALA A 85 6.73 4.05 -8.66
CA ALA A 85 6.19 2.78 -9.15
C ALA A 85 4.67 2.66 -9.03
N THR A 86 4.06 3.28 -8.01
CA THR A 86 2.64 3.12 -7.68
C THR A 86 1.78 4.30 -8.14
N GLY A 87 2.38 5.49 -8.32
CA GLY A 87 1.63 6.71 -8.57
C GLY A 87 0.80 7.18 -7.38
N THR A 88 1.16 6.80 -6.14
CA THR A 88 0.49 7.22 -4.91
C THR A 88 1.49 7.59 -3.81
N TYR A 89 1.00 8.10 -2.68
CA TYR A 89 1.82 8.60 -1.57
C TYR A 89 1.92 7.58 -0.40
N PRO A 90 2.79 7.81 0.60
CA PRO A 90 3.00 6.89 1.73
C PRO A 90 1.74 6.46 2.49
N ALA A 91 0.71 7.31 2.53
CA ALA A 91 -0.56 6.95 3.16
C ALA A 91 -1.20 5.69 2.55
N GLU A 92 -0.99 5.44 1.25
CA GLU A 92 -1.57 4.32 0.51
C GLU A 92 -0.53 3.22 0.21
N HIS A 93 0.68 3.56 -0.26
CA HIS A 93 1.69 2.54 -0.56
C HIS A 93 2.42 2.01 0.68
N GLY A 94 2.29 2.69 1.82
CA GLY A 94 2.67 2.17 3.14
C GLY A 94 4.15 2.28 3.52
N SER A 95 5.02 2.81 2.66
CA SER A 95 6.42 3.12 3.04
C SER A 95 6.50 4.57 3.46
N THR A 96 6.72 4.82 4.75
CA THR A 96 6.77 6.17 5.31
C THR A 96 8.21 6.67 5.51
N ASN A 97 9.20 5.79 5.47
CA ASN A 97 10.62 6.10 5.64
C ASN A 97 11.48 4.92 5.16
N ASN A 98 12.81 5.10 5.04
CA ASN A 98 13.75 3.99 4.81
C ASN A 98 13.66 2.93 5.92
N THR A 99 13.51 3.36 7.16
CA THR A 99 13.22 2.49 8.31
C THR A 99 12.21 3.17 9.22
N TYR A 100 11.19 2.43 9.65
CA TYR A 100 10.12 2.94 10.49
C TYR A 100 9.66 1.88 11.51
N PHE A 101 8.80 2.28 12.43
CA PHE A 101 8.15 1.38 13.38
C PHE A 101 6.65 1.28 13.06
N ARG A 102 6.09 0.08 13.19
CA ARG A 102 4.66 -0.14 13.02
C ARG A 102 3.99 -0.07 14.39
N SER A 103 3.18 0.96 14.59
CA SER A 103 2.38 1.12 15.81
C SER A 103 1.45 -0.08 15.96
N GLY A 104 1.38 -0.64 17.18
CA GLY A 104 0.62 -1.86 17.49
C GLY A 104 1.46 -3.15 17.55
N GLU A 105 2.73 -3.12 17.16
CA GLU A 105 3.64 -4.24 17.42
C GLU A 105 3.95 -4.40 18.92
N SER A 106 4.00 -5.64 19.39
CA SER A 106 4.20 -5.97 20.82
C SER A 106 5.58 -5.61 21.36
N ASN A 107 6.58 -5.50 20.48
CA ASN A 107 7.94 -5.14 20.83
C ASN A 107 8.29 -3.77 20.26
N PHE A 108 8.32 -2.75 21.11
CA PHE A 108 8.69 -1.39 20.72
C PHE A 108 10.13 -1.28 20.18
N ASN A 109 10.99 -2.29 20.37
CA ASN A 109 12.33 -2.33 19.78
C ASN A 109 12.35 -2.84 18.32
N ASN A 110 11.23 -3.33 17.79
CA ASN A 110 11.16 -3.77 16.40
C ASN A 110 11.37 -2.59 15.44
N ARG A 111 11.86 -2.90 14.23
CA ARG A 111 11.99 -1.94 13.14
C ARG A 111 11.62 -2.62 11.82
N THR A 112 11.07 -1.85 10.90
CA THR A 112 10.65 -2.30 9.59
C THR A 112 11.42 -1.50 8.55
N SER A 113 12.12 -2.21 7.66
CA SER A 113 12.72 -1.63 6.46
C SER A 113 11.65 -1.42 5.41
N PHE A 114 11.78 -0.40 4.55
CA PHE A 114 10.90 -0.26 3.39
C PHE A 114 10.88 -1.52 2.50
N SER A 115 11.99 -2.26 2.46
CA SER A 115 12.16 -3.49 1.68
C SER A 115 11.56 -4.74 2.33
N ALA A 116 11.04 -4.64 3.57
CA ALA A 116 10.43 -5.77 4.25
C ALA A 116 9.10 -6.16 3.60
N LEU A 117 8.85 -7.47 3.51
CA LEU A 117 7.61 -8.03 2.98
C LEU A 117 6.38 -7.42 3.66
N GLY A 118 5.37 -7.06 2.86
CA GLY A 118 4.14 -6.42 3.31
C GLY A 118 4.25 -4.91 3.55
N THR A 119 5.40 -4.29 3.25
CA THR A 119 5.51 -2.83 3.27
C THR A 119 4.75 -2.20 2.12
N LEU A 120 4.98 -2.65 0.89
CA LEU A 120 4.27 -2.15 -0.28
C LEU A 120 2.80 -2.59 -0.22
N GLN A 121 1.92 -1.65 0.12
CA GLN A 121 0.46 -1.86 0.29
C GLN A 121 -0.37 -1.39 -0.91
N ALA A 122 0.29 -0.86 -1.94
CA ALA A 122 -0.34 -0.38 -3.16
C ALA A 122 0.11 -1.19 -4.38
N ASP A 123 -0.77 -1.26 -5.36
CA ASP A 123 -0.46 -1.83 -6.67
C ASP A 123 0.56 -0.97 -7.43
N THR A 124 1.34 -1.59 -8.32
CA THR A 124 2.39 -0.93 -9.09
C THR A 124 2.07 -0.91 -10.59
N LEU A 125 2.70 0.01 -11.33
CA LEU A 125 2.62 0.04 -12.79
C LEU A 125 3.16 -1.26 -13.41
N ALA A 126 4.19 -1.87 -12.80
CA ALA A 126 4.74 -3.16 -13.23
C ALA A 126 3.66 -4.26 -13.15
N ALA A 127 3.00 -4.41 -11.99
CA ALA A 127 1.94 -5.39 -11.80
C ALA A 127 0.70 -5.08 -12.68
N ALA A 128 0.34 -3.81 -12.82
CA ALA A 128 -0.75 -3.40 -13.70
C ALA A 128 -0.46 -3.73 -15.18
N ALA A 129 0.77 -3.56 -15.64
CA ALA A 129 1.20 -3.92 -16.98
C ALA A 129 1.11 -5.43 -17.24
N GLU A 130 1.57 -6.27 -16.31
CA GLU A 130 1.44 -7.72 -16.44
C GLU A 130 -0.01 -8.19 -16.44
N ARG A 131 -0.86 -7.62 -15.59
CA ARG A 131 -2.31 -7.90 -15.62
C ARG A 131 -2.95 -7.51 -16.95
N ALA A 132 -2.40 -6.50 -17.63
CA ALA A 132 -2.79 -6.11 -18.98
C ALA A 132 -2.11 -6.93 -20.10
N GLY A 133 -1.36 -7.99 -19.75
CA GLY A 133 -0.71 -8.90 -20.68
C GLY A 133 0.63 -8.40 -21.24
N LYS A 134 1.22 -7.35 -20.65
CA LYS A 134 2.55 -6.84 -21.02
C LYS A 134 3.65 -7.66 -20.36
N LYS A 135 4.78 -7.80 -21.05
CA LYS A 135 6.00 -8.38 -20.47
C LYS A 135 6.82 -7.32 -19.76
N VAL A 136 7.08 -7.53 -18.47
CA VAL A 136 7.77 -6.57 -17.62
C VAL A 136 9.11 -7.12 -17.18
N ALA A 137 10.13 -6.27 -17.11
CA ALA A 137 11.40 -6.58 -16.46
C ALA A 137 11.81 -5.43 -15.54
N GLN A 138 12.32 -5.74 -14.36
CA GLN A 138 12.84 -4.79 -13.38
C GLN A 138 14.31 -5.11 -13.12
N ILE A 139 15.20 -4.13 -13.32
CA ILE A 139 16.64 -4.30 -13.13
C ILE A 139 17.15 -3.14 -12.28
N ASP A 140 17.66 -3.47 -11.08
CA ASP A 140 18.12 -2.51 -10.08
C ASP A 140 17.03 -1.51 -9.67
N TRP A 141 15.75 -1.88 -9.83
CA TRP A 141 14.64 -1.05 -9.39
C TRP A 141 14.40 -1.29 -7.89
N VAL A 142 14.67 -0.26 -7.08
CA VAL A 142 14.69 -0.38 -5.63
C VAL A 142 13.33 -0.81 -5.08
N GLY A 143 13.31 -1.91 -4.34
CA GLY A 143 12.10 -2.48 -3.77
C GLY A 143 11.21 -3.20 -4.80
N GLY A 144 11.67 -3.36 -6.04
CA GLY A 144 10.96 -4.05 -7.13
C GLY A 144 10.59 -5.50 -6.78
N ALA A 145 11.34 -6.16 -5.89
CA ALA A 145 10.99 -7.50 -5.41
C ALA A 145 9.65 -7.55 -4.65
N ASN A 146 9.16 -6.42 -4.12
CA ASN A 146 7.87 -6.33 -3.44
C ASN A 146 6.69 -6.15 -4.41
N ALA A 147 6.92 -5.79 -5.68
CA ALA A 147 5.86 -5.56 -6.68
C ALA A 147 5.14 -6.85 -7.14
N THR A 148 5.65 -8.04 -6.74
CA THR A 148 5.08 -9.36 -7.04
C THR A 148 4.64 -9.52 -8.51
N ILE A 149 5.62 -9.44 -9.41
CA ILE A 149 5.42 -9.69 -10.85
C ILE A 149 6.00 -11.06 -11.24
N ALA A 150 5.55 -11.62 -12.37
CA ALA A 150 6.05 -12.86 -12.93
C ALA A 150 7.38 -12.68 -13.68
N GLY A 151 7.59 -11.52 -14.29
CA GLY A 151 8.74 -11.16 -15.09
C GLY A 151 10.06 -11.08 -14.29
N PRO A 152 11.21 -11.07 -14.98
CA PRO A 152 12.52 -10.94 -14.35
C PRO A 152 12.58 -9.68 -13.49
N THR A 153 12.90 -9.85 -12.21
CA THR A 153 13.14 -8.78 -11.26
C THR A 153 14.48 -9.00 -10.60
N VAL A 154 15.38 -8.02 -10.72
CA VAL A 154 16.64 -7.94 -9.98
C VAL A 154 16.55 -6.73 -9.08
N ASP A 155 16.68 -6.99 -7.78
CA ASP A 155 16.75 -5.97 -6.73
C ASP A 155 18.21 -5.96 -6.19
N TYR A 156 18.44 -5.41 -5.00
CA TYR A 156 19.76 -5.38 -4.37
C TYR A 156 20.29 -6.77 -3.94
N VAL A 157 21.22 -6.78 -2.98
CA VAL A 157 21.93 -7.97 -2.50
C VAL A 157 21.59 -8.28 -1.04
N THR A 158 21.81 -9.54 -0.66
CA THR A 158 21.90 -9.96 0.74
C THR A 158 23.37 -10.06 1.15
N PHE A 159 23.72 -9.45 2.29
CA PHE A 159 25.07 -9.54 2.89
C PHE A 159 25.17 -10.74 3.85
N PHE A 160 26.25 -11.52 3.77
CA PHE A 160 26.48 -12.75 4.52
C PHE A 160 27.72 -12.74 5.42
N SER A 161 28.57 -11.72 5.31
CA SER A 161 29.78 -11.59 6.12
C SER A 161 30.02 -10.16 6.58
N THR A 162 31.02 -9.99 7.44
CA THR A 162 31.68 -8.71 7.65
C THR A 162 32.46 -8.31 6.39
N ARG A 163 32.73 -7.01 6.28
CA ARG A 163 33.78 -6.38 5.44
C ARG A 163 34.98 -6.01 6.30
N GLY A 164 36.14 -5.75 5.71
CA GLY A 164 37.32 -5.43 6.51
C GLY A 164 38.64 -5.25 5.78
N VAL A 165 39.69 -5.14 6.59
CA VAL A 165 41.07 -4.97 6.13
C VAL A 165 42.02 -5.84 6.95
N LEU A 166 43.04 -6.36 6.28
CA LEU A 166 44.21 -7.00 6.88
C LEU A 166 45.43 -6.09 6.64
N ALA A 167 46.07 -5.61 7.71
CA ALA A 167 47.09 -4.55 7.61
C ALA A 167 48.31 -4.78 8.51
N ALA A 168 49.48 -4.31 8.05
CA ALA A 168 50.70 -4.14 8.83
C ALA A 168 51.54 -2.98 8.29
N PRO A 169 52.03 -2.04 9.12
CA PRO A 169 51.71 -1.89 10.54
C PRO A 169 50.24 -1.48 10.75
N LEU A 170 49.76 -1.57 11.98
CA LEU A 170 48.40 -1.13 12.32
C LEU A 170 48.33 0.39 12.40
N ASN A 171 47.24 0.96 11.91
CA ASN A 171 46.94 2.38 12.03
C ASN A 171 45.88 2.63 13.12
N PRO A 172 46.22 3.31 14.23
CA PRO A 172 45.27 3.57 15.32
C PRO A 172 44.01 4.35 14.89
N SER A 173 44.13 5.24 13.91
CA SER A 173 42.99 6.01 13.39
C SER A 173 42.02 5.09 12.64
N GLU A 174 42.54 4.26 11.73
CA GLU A 174 41.73 3.28 11.00
C GLU A 174 41.13 2.22 11.94
N GLN A 175 41.84 1.79 12.99
CA GLN A 175 41.28 0.88 13.99
C GLN A 175 40.09 1.50 14.73
N SER A 176 40.17 2.79 15.05
CA SER A 176 39.10 3.53 15.71
C SER A 176 37.90 3.70 14.78
N GLY A 177 38.14 4.07 13.51
CA GLY A 177 37.11 4.14 12.48
C GLY A 177 36.45 2.79 12.23
N ALA A 178 37.24 1.72 12.11
CA ALA A 178 36.73 0.36 11.94
C ALA A 178 35.79 -0.05 13.08
N ALA A 179 36.14 0.29 14.33
CA ALA A 179 35.29 0.02 15.49
C ALA A 179 33.96 0.80 15.43
N ALA A 180 33.98 2.05 14.96
CA ALA A 180 32.78 2.88 14.84
C ALA A 180 31.76 2.32 13.82
N PHE A 181 32.25 1.75 12.71
CA PHE A 181 31.42 1.21 11.62
C PHE A 181 31.28 -0.32 11.64
N ALA A 182 31.72 -0.98 12.71
CA ALA A 182 31.73 -2.44 12.87
C ALA A 182 32.45 -3.17 11.71
N ILE A 183 33.55 -2.60 11.22
CA ILE A 183 34.41 -3.15 10.17
C ILE A 183 35.50 -4.00 10.81
N SER A 184 35.82 -5.13 10.18
CA SER A 184 36.91 -5.99 10.66
C SER A 184 38.27 -5.35 10.37
N TYR A 185 39.08 -5.08 11.40
CA TYR A 185 40.48 -4.65 11.26
C TYR A 185 41.44 -5.71 11.81
N GLN A 186 42.15 -6.42 10.93
CA GLN A 186 42.99 -7.55 11.28
C GLN A 186 44.49 -7.22 11.15
N PRO A 187 45.34 -7.67 12.09
CA PRO A 187 46.78 -7.54 11.95
C PRO A 187 47.35 -8.58 11.00
N ALA A 188 48.14 -8.14 10.01
CA ALA A 188 48.96 -9.03 9.20
C ALA A 188 50.24 -9.40 9.96
N SER A 189 50.58 -10.68 10.01
CA SER A 189 51.82 -11.17 10.61
C SER A 189 52.52 -12.09 9.64
N PHE A 190 53.70 -11.66 9.17
CA PHE A 190 54.45 -12.39 8.16
C PHE A 190 55.37 -13.43 8.77
N THR A 191 55.36 -14.62 8.18
CA THR A 191 56.30 -15.71 8.45
C THR A 191 56.83 -16.27 7.14
N PRO A 192 58.02 -16.88 7.09
CA PRO A 192 58.49 -17.54 5.88
C PRO A 192 57.45 -18.56 5.38
N ALA A 193 57.14 -18.50 4.09
CA ALA A 193 56.15 -19.38 3.49
C ALA A 193 56.60 -20.85 3.60
N SER A 194 55.70 -21.72 4.07
CA SER A 194 56.01 -23.14 4.31
C SER A 194 54.86 -24.04 3.90
N GLY A 195 55.18 -25.13 3.19
CA GLY A 195 54.20 -26.15 2.78
C GLY A 195 53.33 -25.76 1.58
N TRP A 196 53.70 -24.71 0.84
CA TRP A 196 53.03 -24.31 -0.39
C TRP A 196 53.46 -25.17 -1.58
N THR A 197 52.52 -25.59 -2.40
CA THR A 197 52.77 -26.28 -3.67
C THR A 197 52.15 -25.50 -4.83
N ASN A 198 52.66 -25.69 -6.05
CA ASN A 198 52.13 -25.04 -7.26
C ASN A 198 52.06 -23.50 -7.18
N VAL A 199 53.01 -22.88 -6.49
CA VAL A 199 53.21 -21.43 -6.42
C VAL A 199 54.54 -21.04 -7.09
N SER A 200 54.68 -19.79 -7.52
CA SER A 200 55.98 -19.25 -7.95
C SER A 200 56.99 -19.39 -6.81
N ALA A 201 58.24 -19.74 -7.11
CA ALA A 201 59.29 -19.78 -6.09
C ALA A 201 59.70 -18.37 -5.62
N GLY A 202 59.28 -17.32 -6.35
CA GLY A 202 59.70 -15.94 -6.16
C GLY A 202 61.17 -15.69 -6.48
N ASP A 203 61.61 -14.43 -6.38
CA ASP A 203 63.03 -14.11 -6.37
C ASP A 203 63.68 -14.60 -5.05
N PRO A 204 64.78 -15.37 -5.08
CA PRO A 204 65.51 -15.76 -3.88
C PRO A 204 66.00 -14.58 -3.01
N ALA A 205 66.13 -13.39 -3.57
CA ALA A 205 66.47 -12.16 -2.85
C ALA A 205 65.34 -11.67 -1.92
N ALA A 206 64.07 -11.99 -2.23
CA ALA A 206 62.90 -11.76 -1.39
C ALA A 206 62.19 -13.09 -1.05
N PRO A 207 62.70 -13.86 -0.07
CA PRO A 207 62.12 -15.16 0.27
C PRO A 207 60.63 -15.04 0.60
N SER A 208 59.78 -15.78 -0.11
CA SER A 208 58.33 -15.65 0.00
C SER A 208 57.82 -15.76 1.44
N GLN A 209 56.84 -14.93 1.77
CA GLN A 209 56.23 -14.83 3.08
C GLN A 209 54.79 -15.35 3.06
N GLN A 210 54.22 -15.59 4.23
CA GLN A 210 52.81 -15.93 4.38
C GLN A 210 52.16 -15.22 5.57
N THR A 211 50.87 -14.94 5.44
CA THR A 211 49.96 -14.47 6.50
C THR A 211 48.58 -15.11 6.30
N GLN A 212 47.57 -14.76 7.09
CA GLN A 212 46.21 -15.30 6.98
C GLN A 212 45.15 -14.19 7.09
N LEU A 213 44.08 -14.31 6.32
CA LEU A 213 42.89 -13.47 6.37
C LEU A 213 41.69 -14.28 6.90
N THR A 214 40.90 -13.67 7.79
CA THR A 214 39.60 -14.19 8.24
C THR A 214 38.45 -13.35 7.69
N VAL A 215 37.49 -13.97 7.01
CA VAL A 215 36.22 -13.32 6.61
C VAL A 215 35.12 -13.86 7.51
N ALA A 216 34.74 -13.08 8.53
CA ALA A 216 33.77 -13.50 9.55
C ALA A 216 32.33 -13.43 9.04
N THR A 217 31.51 -14.41 9.40
CA THR A 217 30.10 -14.46 8.97
C THR A 217 29.19 -13.56 9.82
N SER A 218 28.23 -12.89 9.18
CA SER A 218 27.09 -12.25 9.85
C SER A 218 25.87 -13.17 9.96
N PHE A 219 25.88 -14.31 9.26
CA PHE A 219 24.80 -15.29 9.22
C PHE A 219 25.35 -16.73 9.28
N ALA A 220 25.80 -17.15 10.47
CA ALA A 220 26.47 -18.44 10.68
C ALA A 220 25.68 -19.68 10.21
N ALA A 221 24.34 -19.61 10.20
CA ALA A 221 23.48 -20.71 9.74
C ALA A 221 23.49 -20.92 8.22
N GLN A 222 23.85 -19.89 7.44
CA GLN A 222 23.84 -19.93 5.97
C GLN A 222 25.22 -19.67 5.36
N ASN A 223 26.16 -19.16 6.14
CA ASN A 223 27.49 -18.81 5.67
C ASN A 223 28.53 -19.07 6.78
N PRO A 224 29.56 -19.91 6.56
CA PRO A 224 30.61 -20.11 7.56
C PRO A 224 31.60 -18.94 7.56
N THR A 225 32.30 -18.74 8.68
CA THR A 225 33.53 -17.93 8.68
C THR A 225 34.57 -18.60 7.77
N ARG A 226 35.22 -17.81 6.91
CA ARG A 226 36.22 -18.31 5.94
C ARG A 226 37.62 -17.85 6.32
N LEU A 227 38.60 -18.72 6.08
CA LEU A 227 40.02 -18.47 6.28
C LEU A 227 40.75 -18.60 4.94
N TYR A 228 41.65 -17.65 4.67
CA TYR A 228 42.51 -17.63 3.50
C TYR A 228 43.96 -17.55 3.92
N ASP A 229 44.77 -18.54 3.53
CA ASP A 229 46.21 -18.46 3.61
C ASP A 229 46.71 -17.56 2.46
N ILE A 230 47.61 -16.64 2.77
CA ILE A 230 48.11 -15.65 1.81
C ILE A 230 49.60 -15.91 1.59
N TYR A 231 50.01 -16.06 0.33
CA TYR A 231 51.40 -16.22 -0.10
C TYR A 231 51.88 -14.92 -0.76
N ILE A 232 52.94 -14.33 -0.22
CA ILE A 232 53.49 -13.06 -0.65
C ILE A 232 54.85 -13.32 -1.27
N TYR A 233 55.05 -12.86 -2.49
CA TYR A 233 56.25 -13.17 -3.25
C TYR A 233 56.62 -12.02 -4.20
N ASP A 234 57.83 -12.10 -4.71
CA ASP A 234 58.36 -11.27 -5.79
C ASP A 234 58.17 -12.01 -7.12
N SER A 235 57.35 -11.47 -8.01
CA SER A 235 56.99 -12.10 -9.28
C SER A 235 58.11 -12.02 -10.32
N VAL A 236 59.12 -11.15 -10.12
CA VAL A 236 60.21 -10.89 -11.06
C VAL A 236 61.51 -11.47 -10.52
N VAL A 237 62.21 -12.27 -11.31
CA VAL A 237 63.50 -12.87 -10.89
C VAL A 237 64.67 -12.09 -11.49
N ASP A 238 65.15 -11.08 -10.78
CA ASP A 238 66.25 -10.19 -11.20
C ASP A 238 67.37 -9.99 -10.14
N GLY A 239 67.23 -10.60 -8.96
CA GLY A 239 68.14 -10.53 -7.82
C GLY A 239 67.94 -9.30 -6.93
N ILE A 240 66.89 -8.51 -7.15
CA ILE A 240 66.51 -7.37 -6.32
C ILE A 240 65.31 -7.79 -5.47
N ALA A 241 65.42 -7.68 -4.15
CA ALA A 241 64.32 -8.05 -3.27
C ALA A 241 63.15 -7.06 -3.39
N ALA A 242 62.04 -7.45 -4.03
CA ALA A 242 60.88 -6.59 -4.19
C ALA A 242 59.53 -7.36 -4.21
N TYR A 243 58.92 -7.57 -3.04
CA TYR A 243 57.57 -8.14 -3.00
C TYR A 243 56.56 -7.26 -3.77
N ASP A 244 55.81 -7.89 -4.67
CA ASP A 244 54.89 -7.21 -5.57
C ASP A 244 53.52 -7.92 -5.70
N HIS A 245 53.41 -9.17 -5.22
CA HIS A 245 52.20 -9.97 -5.31
C HIS A 245 51.74 -10.59 -3.98
N ALA A 246 50.42 -10.77 -3.86
CA ALA A 246 49.75 -11.53 -2.81
C ALA A 246 48.73 -12.53 -3.38
N LEU A 247 49.00 -13.82 -3.22
CA LEU A 247 48.17 -14.94 -3.67
C LEU A 247 47.32 -15.46 -2.50
N LEU A 248 45.99 -15.44 -2.64
CA LEU A 248 45.05 -15.92 -1.62
C LEU A 248 44.57 -17.33 -1.96
N VAL A 249 44.77 -18.28 -1.05
CA VAL A 249 44.25 -19.66 -1.14
C VAL A 249 43.38 -19.95 0.08
N ARG A 250 42.17 -20.48 -0.11
CA ARG A 250 41.29 -20.91 0.98
C ARG A 250 42.03 -21.93 1.87
N SER A 251 42.10 -21.75 3.19
CA SER A 251 42.97 -22.59 4.05
C SER A 251 42.63 -24.09 4.02
N GLY A 252 41.40 -24.45 3.65
CA GLY A 252 40.98 -25.84 3.41
C GLY A 252 41.56 -26.49 2.14
N ALA A 253 42.18 -25.72 1.25
CA ALA A 253 42.82 -26.17 0.01
C ALA A 253 44.32 -26.52 0.18
N ALA A 254 44.77 -26.71 1.42
CA ALA A 254 46.11 -27.21 1.76
C ALA A 254 47.29 -26.44 1.14
N LYS A 255 47.16 -25.11 0.97
CA LYS A 255 48.19 -24.20 0.42
C LYS A 255 48.66 -24.58 -1.00
N ASP A 256 47.73 -25.06 -1.81
CA ASP A 256 47.94 -25.37 -3.22
C ASP A 256 47.63 -24.13 -4.09
N GLY A 257 48.67 -23.53 -4.68
CA GLY A 257 48.53 -22.35 -5.54
C GLY A 257 47.70 -22.58 -6.80
N SER A 258 47.51 -23.83 -7.24
CA SER A 258 46.60 -24.15 -8.34
C SER A 258 45.11 -23.97 -7.97
N GLN A 259 44.82 -23.82 -6.68
CA GLN A 259 43.50 -23.56 -6.11
C GLN A 259 43.39 -22.13 -5.54
N ALA A 260 44.21 -21.21 -6.04
CA ALA A 260 44.14 -19.81 -5.65
C ALA A 260 42.77 -19.22 -5.96
N SER A 261 42.23 -18.50 -4.98
CA SER A 261 41.01 -17.71 -5.15
C SER A 261 41.31 -16.47 -5.99
N VAL A 262 42.41 -15.77 -5.70
CA VAL A 262 42.92 -14.61 -6.45
C VAL A 262 44.44 -14.50 -6.28
N ASP A 263 45.08 -13.86 -7.26
CA ASP A 263 46.46 -13.38 -7.23
C ASP A 263 46.44 -11.87 -7.50
N LEU A 264 46.99 -11.07 -6.59
CA LEU A 264 46.82 -9.61 -6.58
C LEU A 264 48.17 -8.90 -6.64
N ALA A 265 48.34 -8.02 -7.62
CA ALA A 265 49.32 -6.93 -7.58
C ALA A 265 48.74 -5.70 -6.84
N VAL A 266 49.58 -4.75 -6.45
CA VAL A 266 49.10 -3.50 -5.81
C VAL A 266 48.14 -2.76 -6.74
N GLY A 267 46.96 -2.43 -6.23
CA GLY A 267 45.87 -1.79 -6.97
C GLY A 267 44.84 -2.76 -7.56
N ASP A 268 45.17 -4.04 -7.70
CA ASP A 268 44.23 -5.05 -8.20
C ASP A 268 43.04 -5.19 -7.25
N PHE A 269 41.82 -5.10 -7.79
CA PHE A 269 40.57 -5.31 -7.08
C PHE A 269 39.78 -6.44 -7.77
N LYS A 270 39.92 -7.68 -7.28
CA LYS A 270 39.42 -8.88 -7.96
C LYS A 270 38.31 -9.58 -7.18
N GLU A 271 37.39 -10.19 -7.91
CA GLU A 271 36.28 -10.99 -7.39
C GLU A 271 36.78 -12.35 -6.87
N ILE A 272 36.24 -12.77 -5.73
CA ILE A 272 36.30 -14.14 -5.23
C ILE A 272 34.87 -14.71 -5.24
N LYS A 273 34.62 -15.66 -6.15
CA LYS A 273 33.37 -16.44 -6.17
C LYS A 273 33.45 -17.67 -5.27
N LEU A 274 32.38 -17.89 -4.51
CA LEU A 274 32.21 -18.99 -3.58
C LEU A 274 31.23 -19.99 -4.19
N THR A 275 31.72 -21.13 -4.68
CA THR A 275 30.90 -22.12 -5.42
C THR A 275 31.00 -23.53 -4.81
N GLY A 276 30.05 -24.39 -5.14
CA GLY A 276 30.08 -25.81 -4.75
C GLY A 276 30.22 -26.01 -3.22
N ALA A 277 31.24 -26.75 -2.80
CA ALA A 277 31.52 -27.01 -1.38
C ALA A 277 31.99 -25.75 -0.60
N ASP A 278 32.36 -24.68 -1.32
CA ASP A 278 32.86 -23.43 -0.75
C ASP A 278 31.78 -22.34 -0.70
N GLY A 279 30.61 -22.61 -1.31
CA GLY A 279 29.44 -21.73 -1.36
C GLY A 279 28.72 -21.57 -0.02
N LEU A 280 27.43 -21.23 -0.07
CA LEU A 280 26.58 -21.11 1.11
C LEU A 280 26.26 -22.49 1.71
N ILE A 281 25.82 -22.50 2.98
CA ILE A 281 25.53 -23.71 3.78
C ILE A 281 24.09 -23.70 4.31
N GLY A 282 23.71 -24.76 5.04
CA GLY A 282 22.41 -24.85 5.70
C GLY A 282 21.24 -24.83 4.70
N ALA A 283 20.26 -23.97 4.95
CA ALA A 283 19.09 -23.81 4.07
C ALA A 283 19.44 -23.31 2.65
N ARG A 284 20.66 -22.79 2.45
CA ARG A 284 21.19 -22.32 1.18
C ARG A 284 22.38 -23.17 0.70
N ALA A 285 22.51 -24.41 1.18
CA ALA A 285 23.65 -25.27 0.88
C ALA A 285 23.94 -25.40 -0.63
N GLY A 286 25.18 -25.12 -1.02
CA GLY A 286 25.66 -25.23 -2.40
C GLY A 286 25.35 -24.03 -3.31
N GLN A 287 24.63 -23.01 -2.82
CA GLN A 287 24.37 -21.78 -3.58
C GLN A 287 25.63 -20.90 -3.68
N THR A 288 25.83 -20.26 -4.83
CA THR A 288 26.96 -19.35 -5.06
C THR A 288 26.79 -18.00 -4.36
N ALA A 289 27.88 -17.44 -3.86
CA ALA A 289 27.97 -16.05 -3.40
C ALA A 289 29.33 -15.49 -3.82
N GLY A 290 29.58 -14.20 -3.63
CA GLY A 290 30.90 -13.64 -3.93
C GLY A 290 31.22 -12.38 -3.14
N PHE A 291 32.46 -11.94 -3.23
CA PHE A 291 32.94 -10.68 -2.67
C PHE A 291 34.19 -10.24 -3.45
N TYR A 292 34.70 -9.05 -3.16
CA TYR A 292 35.90 -8.53 -3.80
C TYR A 292 37.02 -8.30 -2.79
N THR A 293 38.26 -8.44 -3.24
CA THR A 293 39.47 -8.15 -2.47
C THR A 293 40.40 -7.22 -3.23
N LYS A 294 40.93 -6.19 -2.56
CA LYS A 294 41.89 -5.24 -3.12
C LYS A 294 43.20 -5.24 -2.35
N LEU A 295 44.32 -5.48 -3.04
CA LEU A 295 45.64 -5.24 -2.46
C LEU A 295 45.94 -3.74 -2.57
N MET A 296 45.71 -3.00 -1.49
CA MET A 296 45.86 -1.55 -1.47
C MET A 296 47.33 -1.11 -1.38
N THR A 297 48.13 -1.85 -0.63
CA THR A 297 49.55 -1.52 -0.42
C THR A 297 50.34 -2.81 -0.21
N LEU A 298 51.49 -2.88 -0.86
CA LEU A 298 52.54 -3.86 -0.60
C LEU A 298 53.86 -3.18 -0.97
N THR A 299 54.68 -2.85 0.02
CA THR A 299 56.01 -2.27 -0.25
C THR A 299 57.00 -3.38 -0.64
N PRO A 300 58.00 -3.07 -1.48
CA PRO A 300 59.01 -4.05 -1.91
C PRO A 300 59.72 -4.79 -0.77
N ASP A 301 59.86 -4.15 0.39
CA ASP A 301 60.50 -4.68 1.59
C ASP A 301 59.52 -5.27 2.62
N LEU A 302 58.22 -5.32 2.29
CA LEU A 302 57.12 -5.75 3.15
C LEU A 302 56.95 -4.92 4.44
N SER A 303 57.55 -3.72 4.51
CA SER A 303 57.37 -2.80 5.63
C SER A 303 55.94 -2.25 5.74
N SER A 304 55.17 -2.26 4.65
CA SER A 304 53.74 -1.92 4.65
C SER A 304 52.95 -2.87 3.76
N PHE A 305 51.84 -3.37 4.30
CA PHE A 305 50.89 -4.26 3.65
C PHE A 305 49.46 -3.88 4.04
N LYS A 306 48.56 -3.80 3.07
CA LYS A 306 47.14 -3.54 3.31
C LYS A 306 46.28 -4.23 2.26
N LEU A 307 45.42 -5.14 2.71
CA LEU A 307 44.49 -5.91 1.89
C LEU A 307 43.06 -5.66 2.36
N TYR A 308 42.24 -5.02 1.53
CA TYR A 308 40.84 -4.74 1.78
C TYR A 308 39.95 -5.86 1.21
N PHE A 309 38.84 -6.16 1.88
CA PHE A 309 37.82 -7.10 1.39
C PHE A 309 36.39 -6.60 1.70
N THR A 310 35.49 -6.81 0.75
CA THR A 310 34.08 -6.43 0.87
C THR A 310 33.28 -7.56 1.56
N SER A 311 32.00 -7.33 1.82
CA SER A 311 31.13 -8.37 2.35
C SER A 311 30.87 -9.46 1.30
N VAL A 312 30.65 -10.70 1.77
CA VAL A 312 30.09 -11.78 0.95
C VAL A 312 28.65 -11.45 0.65
N GLU A 313 28.33 -11.33 -0.62
CA GLU A 313 27.06 -10.85 -1.15
C GLU A 313 26.46 -11.84 -2.13
N ARG A 314 25.13 -11.81 -2.23
CA ARG A 314 24.37 -12.54 -3.25
C ARG A 314 23.21 -11.67 -3.73
N VAL A 315 23.07 -11.54 -5.04
CA VAL A 315 21.95 -10.85 -5.71
C VAL A 315 20.60 -11.40 -5.27
N ILE A 316 19.61 -10.52 -5.14
CA ILE A 316 18.20 -10.86 -4.93
C ILE A 316 17.52 -10.78 -6.31
N ALA A 317 17.02 -11.91 -6.79
CA ALA A 317 16.29 -11.92 -8.05
C ALA A 317 15.11 -12.90 -8.03
N THR A 318 14.03 -12.53 -8.69
CA THR A 318 12.83 -13.35 -8.83
C THR A 318 12.39 -13.39 -10.28
N CYS A 319 11.86 -14.54 -10.70
CA CYS A 319 11.20 -14.67 -11.99
C CYS A 319 10.44 -16.00 -12.04
N SER A 320 9.19 -15.98 -12.50
CA SER A 320 8.35 -17.18 -12.64
C SER A 320 7.92 -17.45 -14.08
N THR A 321 8.48 -16.76 -15.06
CA THR A 321 8.21 -17.03 -16.48
C THR A 321 8.78 -18.39 -16.91
N ALA A 322 8.25 -18.94 -18.00
CA ALA A 322 8.76 -20.19 -18.58
C ALA A 322 10.24 -20.10 -18.98
N ALA A 323 10.69 -18.95 -19.48
CA ALA A 323 12.09 -18.73 -19.84
C ALA A 323 13.01 -18.81 -18.61
N CYS A 324 12.59 -18.24 -17.49
CA CYS A 324 13.32 -18.30 -16.23
C CYS A 324 13.34 -19.70 -15.62
N MET A 325 12.23 -20.44 -15.69
CA MET A 325 12.17 -21.84 -15.23
C MET A 325 13.06 -22.77 -16.07
N ALA A 326 13.39 -22.39 -17.30
CA ALA A 326 14.29 -23.14 -18.18
C ALA A 326 15.79 -22.85 -17.91
N LEU A 327 16.11 -21.90 -17.01
CA LEU A 327 17.50 -21.58 -16.68
C LEU A 327 18.18 -22.73 -15.92
N PRO A 328 19.46 -23.02 -16.21
CA PRO A 328 20.28 -23.87 -15.37
C PRO A 328 20.28 -23.38 -13.91
N GLY A 329 20.14 -24.29 -12.95
CA GLY A 329 20.06 -23.95 -11.52
C GLY A 329 18.64 -23.62 -11.01
N GLY A 330 17.64 -23.63 -11.89
CA GLY A 330 16.21 -23.64 -11.52
C GLY A 330 15.62 -22.30 -11.04
N SER A 331 16.41 -21.21 -11.05
CA SER A 331 15.92 -19.86 -10.75
C SER A 331 16.81 -18.78 -11.38
N LEU A 332 16.25 -17.58 -11.58
CA LEU A 332 17.02 -16.41 -12.02
C LEU A 332 18.13 -16.03 -11.03
N GLU A 333 17.83 -16.03 -9.73
CA GLU A 333 18.81 -15.72 -8.68
C GLU A 333 20.04 -16.62 -8.74
N SER A 334 19.85 -17.94 -8.82
CA SER A 334 20.95 -18.89 -8.96
C SER A 334 21.73 -18.65 -10.25
N TYR A 335 21.03 -18.48 -11.37
CA TYR A 335 21.69 -18.28 -12.66
C TYR A 335 22.59 -17.04 -12.66
N LEU A 336 22.09 -15.91 -12.16
CA LEU A 336 22.87 -14.67 -12.09
C LEU A 336 24.08 -14.84 -11.16
N ALA A 337 23.87 -15.37 -9.94
CA ALA A 337 24.97 -15.58 -8.99
C ALA A 337 26.06 -16.52 -9.54
N ASP A 338 25.67 -17.60 -10.22
CA ASP A 338 26.59 -18.61 -10.74
C ASP A 338 27.39 -18.07 -11.94
N ASN A 339 26.72 -17.36 -12.86
CA ASN A 339 27.28 -17.08 -14.19
C ASN A 339 27.72 -15.63 -14.43
N MET A 340 27.30 -14.70 -13.57
CA MET A 340 27.55 -13.26 -13.77
C MET A 340 28.44 -12.69 -12.67
N PRO A 341 29.13 -11.54 -12.89
CA PRO A 341 29.93 -10.91 -11.83
C PRO A 341 29.11 -10.64 -10.57
N THR A 342 29.74 -10.74 -9.41
CA THR A 342 29.11 -10.40 -8.13
C THR A 342 28.70 -8.94 -8.11
N TYR A 343 27.43 -8.68 -7.80
CA TYR A 343 26.97 -7.31 -7.57
C TYR A 343 27.59 -6.75 -6.29
N ILE A 344 27.94 -5.47 -6.32
CA ILE A 344 28.46 -4.71 -5.18
C ILE A 344 27.89 -3.28 -5.24
N SER A 345 27.90 -2.57 -4.11
CA SER A 345 27.59 -1.14 -4.05
C SER A 345 28.77 -0.34 -3.51
N ALA A 346 28.80 0.97 -3.78
CA ALA A 346 29.82 1.86 -3.24
C ALA A 346 29.68 1.94 -1.71
N ASP A 347 30.46 1.14 -0.98
CA ASP A 347 30.33 1.03 0.48
C ASP A 347 30.97 2.23 1.17
N PHE A 348 30.15 3.14 1.72
CA PHE A 348 30.61 4.34 2.42
C PHE A 348 31.32 4.03 3.74
N ALA A 349 30.94 2.95 4.43
CA ALA A 349 31.44 2.65 5.76
C ALA A 349 32.98 2.51 5.82
N PRO A 350 33.66 1.77 4.91
CA PRO A 350 35.11 1.72 4.90
C PRO A 350 35.78 3.04 4.50
N LEU A 351 35.11 3.92 3.73
CA LEU A 351 35.62 5.25 3.41
C LEU A 351 35.60 6.14 4.67
N GLU A 352 34.46 6.22 5.35
CA GLU A 352 34.31 7.02 6.57
C GLU A 352 35.19 6.50 7.73
N ALA A 353 35.43 5.18 7.77
CA ALA A 353 36.37 4.54 8.68
C ALA A 353 37.86 4.80 8.32
N ARG A 354 38.14 5.50 7.20
CA ARG A 354 39.48 5.79 6.67
C ARG A 354 40.27 4.54 6.26
N ILE A 355 39.57 3.44 6.03
CA ILE A 355 40.17 2.18 5.62
C ILE A 355 40.48 2.21 4.13
N ILE A 356 39.59 2.81 3.33
CA ILE A 356 39.80 3.01 1.89
C ILE A 356 39.85 4.51 1.57
N ASP A 357 40.48 4.85 0.45
CA ASP A 357 40.50 6.21 -0.09
C ASP A 357 39.28 6.47 -1.00
N GLU A 358 39.07 7.74 -1.34
CA GLU A 358 37.98 8.19 -2.21
C GLU A 358 38.02 7.49 -3.59
N ASP A 359 39.22 7.24 -4.14
CA ASP A 359 39.39 6.57 -5.44
C ASP A 359 38.92 5.10 -5.38
N THR A 360 39.24 4.39 -4.31
CA THR A 360 38.78 3.00 -4.08
C THR A 360 37.28 2.96 -3.82
N TYR A 361 36.73 3.94 -3.12
CA TYR A 361 35.28 4.07 -2.96
C TYR A 361 34.59 4.24 -4.32
N VAL A 362 35.07 5.19 -5.14
CA VAL A 362 34.53 5.46 -6.48
C VAL A 362 34.66 4.24 -7.39
N GLN A 363 35.76 3.50 -7.32
CA GLN A 363 35.97 2.26 -8.10
C GLN A 363 34.89 1.19 -7.82
N GLN A 364 34.38 1.10 -6.59
CA GLN A 364 33.30 0.14 -6.25
C GLN A 364 32.02 0.45 -7.04
N GLY A 365 31.57 1.70 -7.08
CA GLY A 365 30.35 2.10 -7.78
C GLY A 365 30.53 2.26 -9.30
N ARG A 366 31.55 3.03 -9.73
CA ARG A 366 31.76 3.38 -11.14
C ARG A 366 32.21 2.19 -11.99
N ASP A 367 33.03 1.31 -11.41
CA ASP A 367 33.70 0.26 -12.18
C ASP A 367 33.08 -1.12 -11.87
N LEU A 368 33.04 -1.55 -10.60
CA LEU A 368 32.60 -2.91 -10.24
C LEU A 368 31.08 -3.09 -10.32
N GLN A 369 30.31 -2.20 -9.67
CA GLN A 369 28.85 -2.25 -9.69
C GLN A 369 28.31 -2.11 -11.11
N LYS A 370 28.87 -1.18 -11.89
CA LYS A 370 28.52 -0.99 -13.31
C LYS A 370 28.69 -2.28 -14.11
N VAL A 371 29.82 -2.98 -13.96
CA VAL A 371 30.07 -4.24 -14.68
C VAL A 371 29.01 -5.29 -14.36
N ALA A 372 28.67 -5.51 -13.09
CA ALA A 372 27.65 -6.48 -12.71
C ALA A 372 26.26 -6.05 -13.26
N SER A 373 25.86 -4.82 -12.96
CA SER A 373 24.57 -4.24 -13.31
C SER A 373 24.30 -4.23 -14.83
N ASP A 374 25.25 -3.77 -15.64
CA ASP A 374 25.13 -3.75 -17.10
C ASP A 374 25.09 -5.16 -17.70
N THR A 375 25.83 -6.10 -17.10
CA THR A 375 25.80 -7.51 -17.50
C THR A 375 24.41 -8.13 -17.23
N TYR A 376 23.82 -7.83 -16.08
CA TYR A 376 22.49 -8.32 -15.71
C TYR A 376 21.43 -7.74 -16.64
N LEU A 377 21.47 -6.42 -16.88
CA LEU A 377 20.58 -5.73 -17.80
C LEU A 377 20.65 -6.33 -19.22
N SER A 378 21.87 -6.52 -19.72
CA SER A 378 22.11 -7.08 -21.06
C SER A 378 21.64 -8.52 -21.19
N PHE A 379 21.86 -9.34 -20.17
CA PHE A 379 21.34 -10.71 -20.16
C PHE A 379 19.81 -10.72 -20.13
N ILE A 380 19.19 -9.92 -19.26
CA ILE A 380 17.74 -9.94 -19.09
C ILE A 380 17.04 -9.40 -20.33
N LEU A 381 17.40 -8.20 -20.79
CA LEU A 381 16.74 -7.55 -21.92
C LEU A 381 17.25 -8.02 -23.28
N GLY A 382 18.43 -8.64 -23.36
CA GLY A 382 18.98 -9.15 -24.61
C GLY A 382 18.74 -10.65 -24.85
N THR A 383 18.65 -11.46 -23.78
CA THR A 383 18.63 -12.92 -23.89
C THR A 383 17.43 -13.56 -23.20
N LEU A 384 17.16 -13.23 -21.93
CA LEU A 384 16.15 -13.91 -21.14
C LEU A 384 14.72 -13.49 -21.51
N GLN A 385 14.51 -12.19 -21.70
CA GLN A 385 13.23 -11.58 -22.08
C GLN A 385 13.45 -10.44 -23.10
N PRO A 386 13.93 -10.75 -24.32
CA PRO A 386 14.16 -9.76 -25.38
C PRO A 386 12.89 -9.09 -25.92
N ASP A 387 11.73 -9.63 -25.58
CA ASP A 387 10.42 -9.09 -25.92
C ASP A 387 9.76 -8.35 -24.77
N THR A 388 10.56 -7.75 -23.88
CA THR A 388 10.08 -6.86 -22.82
C THR A 388 9.32 -5.67 -23.42
N ASP A 389 8.11 -5.41 -22.90
CA ASP A 389 7.26 -4.27 -23.25
C ASP A 389 7.51 -3.08 -22.31
N LEU A 390 7.73 -3.34 -21.02
CA LEU A 390 8.00 -2.30 -20.02
C LEU A 390 9.22 -2.69 -19.17
N ALA A 391 10.28 -1.88 -19.27
CA ALA A 391 11.48 -2.07 -18.47
C ALA A 391 11.56 -1.00 -17.37
N PHE A 392 11.69 -1.43 -16.12
CA PHE A 392 12.06 -0.57 -14.99
C PHE A 392 13.57 -0.73 -14.78
N VAL A 393 14.31 0.37 -14.83
CA VAL A 393 15.78 0.35 -14.77
C VAL A 393 16.24 1.39 -13.76
N GLY A 394 16.93 0.96 -12.71
CA GLY A 394 17.44 1.86 -11.67
C GLY A 394 18.94 2.13 -11.77
N TYR A 395 19.41 3.21 -11.16
CA TYR A 395 20.85 3.51 -11.04
C TYR A 395 21.15 4.23 -9.71
N PRO A 396 21.79 3.58 -8.73
CA PRO A 396 21.94 4.14 -7.37
C PRO A 396 23.20 5.00 -7.15
N VAL A 397 24.19 4.96 -8.04
CA VAL A 397 25.52 5.55 -7.75
C VAL A 397 25.48 7.09 -7.64
N THR A 398 24.48 7.75 -8.24
CA THR A 398 24.28 9.20 -8.12
C THR A 398 23.99 9.64 -6.69
N ASP A 399 23.24 8.85 -5.92
CA ASP A 399 22.94 9.06 -4.51
C ASP A 399 24.20 8.84 -3.66
N GLU A 400 24.83 7.68 -3.81
CA GLU A 400 26.05 7.27 -3.10
C GLU A 400 27.16 8.34 -3.20
N PHE A 401 27.45 8.82 -4.41
CA PHE A 401 28.51 9.82 -4.58
C PHE A 401 28.10 11.21 -4.07
N SER A 402 26.81 11.55 -4.14
CA SER A 402 26.31 12.80 -3.58
C SER A 402 26.45 12.81 -2.06
N HIS A 403 26.16 11.69 -1.40
CA HIS A 403 26.38 11.51 0.04
C HIS A 403 27.82 11.79 0.46
N GLN A 404 28.82 11.36 -0.33
CA GLN A 404 30.21 11.42 0.10
C GLN A 404 30.95 12.69 -0.33
N PHE A 405 30.46 13.44 -1.33
CA PHE A 405 31.25 14.54 -1.89
C PHE A 405 30.56 15.92 -1.91
N MET A 406 29.23 16.00 -1.83
CA MET A 406 28.52 17.25 -2.15
C MET A 406 28.89 18.45 -1.24
N GLY A 407 28.99 18.24 0.07
CA GLY A 407 29.40 19.26 1.04
C GLY A 407 30.86 19.69 0.87
N LEU A 408 31.76 18.78 0.50
CA LEU A 408 33.17 19.10 0.23
C LEU A 408 33.36 20.03 -0.98
N LEU A 409 32.32 20.15 -1.83
CA LEU A 409 32.28 21.03 -3.00
C LEU A 409 31.47 22.32 -2.76
N THR A 410 30.86 22.47 -1.59
CA THR A 410 29.95 23.58 -1.30
C THR A 410 30.64 24.59 -0.38
N PRO A 411 30.92 25.82 -0.84
CA PRO A 411 31.73 26.77 -0.07
C PRO A 411 30.97 27.45 1.08
N THR A 412 29.64 27.53 1.02
CA THR A 412 28.82 28.23 2.01
C THR A 412 27.49 27.52 2.26
N ASP A 413 26.93 27.68 3.47
CA ASP A 413 25.56 27.26 3.76
C ASP A 413 24.51 28.22 3.17
N MET A 414 23.23 27.90 3.40
CA MET A 414 22.08 28.67 2.92
C MET A 414 21.97 30.08 3.53
N ASP A 415 22.67 30.34 4.63
CA ASP A 415 22.70 31.65 5.29
C ASP A 415 23.95 32.45 4.89
N GLY A 416 24.79 31.91 4.00
CA GLY A 416 26.01 32.50 3.48
C GLY A 416 27.23 32.35 4.40
N ASN A 417 27.15 31.53 5.45
CA ASN A 417 28.30 31.24 6.31
C ASN A 417 29.26 30.29 5.60
N ALA A 418 30.56 30.45 5.83
CA ALA A 418 31.57 29.58 5.25
C ALA A 418 31.39 28.14 5.74
N ASN A 419 31.44 27.19 4.80
CA ASN A 419 31.54 25.77 5.13
C ASN A 419 32.98 25.46 5.59
N PRO A 420 33.19 25.06 6.86
CA PRO A 420 34.53 24.76 7.35
C PRO A 420 35.13 23.48 6.75
N TYR A 421 34.34 22.65 6.07
CA TYR A 421 34.76 21.40 5.42
C TYR A 421 34.82 21.51 3.90
N TYR A 422 34.70 22.72 3.34
CA TYR A 422 34.89 22.91 1.91
C TYR A 422 36.34 22.57 1.54
N ASP A 423 36.50 21.56 0.69
CA ASP A 423 37.79 20.96 0.34
C ASP A 423 38.64 20.49 1.53
N ASP A 424 38.05 20.21 2.68
CA ASP A 424 38.77 19.78 3.89
C ASP A 424 38.03 18.60 4.54
N LEU A 425 38.32 17.40 4.03
CA LEU A 425 37.70 16.15 4.51
C LEU A 425 38.00 15.87 5.98
N GLU A 426 39.19 16.28 6.44
CA GLU A 426 39.69 16.02 7.78
C GLU A 426 39.21 17.06 8.81
N GLY A 427 38.74 18.22 8.34
CA GLY A 427 38.35 19.35 9.18
C GLY A 427 39.53 19.93 9.96
N ASP A 428 40.74 19.85 9.41
CA ASP A 428 41.97 20.28 10.08
C ASP A 428 42.37 21.74 9.76
N GLY A 429 41.60 22.39 8.89
CA GLY A 429 41.81 23.75 8.41
C GLY A 429 42.73 23.85 7.18
N THR A 430 43.15 22.71 6.61
CA THR A 430 44.03 22.64 5.44
C THR A 430 43.25 22.10 4.23
N PRO A 431 43.16 22.86 3.12
CA PRO A 431 42.54 22.35 1.90
C PRO A 431 43.29 21.13 1.32
N ASP A 432 42.52 20.09 0.98
CA ASP A 432 42.96 18.88 0.29
C ASP A 432 43.43 19.16 -1.15
N ASN A 433 42.94 20.26 -1.75
CA ASN A 433 43.08 20.61 -3.17
C ASN A 433 42.48 19.54 -4.10
N ARG A 434 41.30 19.02 -3.73
CA ARG A 434 40.61 17.92 -4.43
C ARG A 434 39.22 18.28 -4.96
N VAL A 435 38.78 19.54 -4.87
CA VAL A 435 37.49 20.00 -5.42
C VAL A 435 37.23 19.49 -6.83
N ASP A 436 38.16 19.72 -7.78
CA ASP A 436 37.97 19.31 -9.18
C ASP A 436 37.84 17.78 -9.33
N ILE A 437 38.54 17.01 -8.49
CA ILE A 437 38.49 15.54 -8.48
C ILE A 437 37.15 15.06 -7.95
N ARG A 438 36.68 15.63 -6.84
CA ARG A 438 35.39 15.32 -6.21
C ARG A 438 34.21 15.70 -7.10
N GLU A 439 34.30 16.84 -7.79
CA GLU A 439 33.31 17.22 -8.80
C GLU A 439 33.32 16.22 -9.97
N ALA A 440 34.49 15.77 -10.41
CA ALA A 440 34.60 14.76 -11.45
C ALA A 440 34.00 13.40 -11.02
N TYR A 441 34.08 13.04 -9.73
CA TYR A 441 33.39 11.86 -9.22
C TYR A 441 31.88 11.98 -9.35
N ILE A 442 31.26 13.05 -8.83
CA ILE A 442 29.81 13.28 -8.98
C ILE A 442 29.42 13.27 -10.45
N ARG A 443 30.17 13.97 -11.31
CA ARG A 443 29.93 13.98 -12.76
C ARG A 443 29.99 12.57 -13.36
N SER A 444 30.93 11.73 -12.93
CA SER A 444 31.05 10.35 -13.42
C SER A 444 29.87 9.45 -13.04
N ALA A 445 29.21 9.69 -11.90
CA ALA A 445 27.97 8.99 -11.55
C ALA A 445 26.82 9.38 -12.49
N TYR A 446 26.70 10.67 -12.81
CA TYR A 446 25.69 11.15 -13.77
C TYR A 446 25.96 10.60 -15.18
N GLN A 447 27.23 10.51 -15.60
CA GLN A 447 27.63 9.83 -16.84
C GLN A 447 27.26 8.34 -16.81
N GLY A 448 27.52 7.63 -15.71
CA GLY A 448 27.15 6.22 -15.57
C GLY A 448 25.64 5.97 -15.65
N ALA A 449 24.82 6.89 -15.12
CA ALA A 449 23.37 6.85 -15.29
C ALA A 449 22.96 7.01 -16.77
N ASP A 450 23.58 7.95 -17.48
CA ASP A 450 23.35 8.18 -18.93
C ASP A 450 23.78 6.97 -19.79
N ASP A 451 24.93 6.36 -19.45
CA ASP A 451 25.43 5.13 -20.10
C ASP A 451 24.45 3.96 -19.92
N LYS A 452 23.94 3.76 -18.70
CA LYS A 452 23.00 2.67 -18.41
C LYS A 452 21.65 2.90 -19.09
N LEU A 453 21.17 4.14 -19.13
CA LEU A 453 19.99 4.50 -19.90
C LEU A 453 20.17 4.22 -21.40
N THR A 454 21.33 4.58 -21.96
CA THR A 454 21.71 4.27 -23.35
C THR A 454 21.67 2.76 -23.60
N LEU A 455 22.23 1.97 -22.69
CA LEU A 455 22.21 0.51 -22.78
C LEU A 455 20.78 -0.03 -22.77
N ALA A 456 19.92 0.44 -21.87
CA ALA A 456 18.50 0.04 -21.83
C ALA A 456 17.76 0.39 -23.14
N GLN A 457 17.97 1.61 -23.66
CA GLN A 457 17.38 2.04 -24.93
C GLN A 457 17.82 1.17 -26.12
N SER A 458 19.05 0.66 -26.10
CA SER A 458 19.55 -0.23 -27.16
C SER A 458 18.78 -1.55 -27.27
N PHE A 459 18.21 -2.05 -26.17
CA PHE A 459 17.40 -3.28 -26.15
C PHE A 459 15.91 -3.02 -26.42
N LEU A 460 15.42 -1.80 -26.16
CA LEU A 460 14.03 -1.41 -26.46
C LEU A 460 13.99 -0.22 -27.44
N PRO A 461 14.43 -0.40 -28.70
CA PRO A 461 14.40 0.67 -29.68
C PRO A 461 12.96 1.11 -29.96
N GLY A 462 12.74 2.43 -30.03
CA GLY A 462 11.42 3.01 -30.24
C GLY A 462 10.50 2.99 -29.01
N ALA A 463 11.01 2.65 -27.83
CA ALA A 463 10.26 2.79 -26.59
C ALA A 463 10.04 4.26 -26.21
N THR A 464 8.93 4.52 -25.53
CA THR A 464 8.74 5.76 -24.77
C THR A 464 9.60 5.69 -23.52
N VAL A 465 10.39 6.73 -23.25
CA VAL A 465 11.28 6.77 -22.09
C VAL A 465 10.78 7.81 -21.11
N PHE A 466 10.60 7.40 -19.87
CA PHE A 466 10.50 8.28 -18.71
C PHE A 466 11.80 8.11 -17.93
N ALA A 467 12.63 9.15 -17.91
CA ALA A 467 13.86 9.20 -17.15
C ALA A 467 13.65 10.16 -15.96
N ALA A 468 13.67 9.61 -14.75
CA ALA A 468 13.30 10.32 -13.53
C ALA A 468 14.35 10.13 -12.42
N SER A 469 14.09 10.78 -11.29
CA SER A 469 14.70 10.48 -10.02
C SER A 469 13.62 10.47 -8.94
N ASP A 470 13.91 9.82 -7.83
CA ASP A 470 12.99 9.59 -6.72
C ASP A 470 13.07 10.69 -5.64
N HIS A 471 14.23 11.36 -5.50
CA HIS A 471 14.40 12.58 -4.70
C HIS A 471 15.57 13.47 -5.16
N GLY A 472 15.65 14.68 -4.60
CA GLY A 472 16.81 15.57 -4.73
C GLY A 472 17.79 15.47 -3.54
N PHE A 473 18.71 16.42 -3.46
CA PHE A 473 19.84 16.43 -2.51
C PHE A 473 20.20 17.83 -2.02
N ALA A 474 20.74 17.89 -0.80
CA ALA A 474 21.35 19.08 -0.21
C ALA A 474 22.72 18.76 0.41
N PRO A 475 23.70 19.69 0.38
CA PRO A 475 24.94 19.57 1.12
C PRO A 475 24.69 19.65 2.63
N GLN A 476 25.51 18.94 3.40
CA GLN A 476 25.47 18.98 4.86
C GLN A 476 26.83 18.61 5.46
N TRP A 477 27.05 18.94 6.73
CA TRP A 477 28.28 18.57 7.46
C TRP A 477 28.09 18.54 8.98
N TYR A 478 26.86 18.71 9.48
CA TYR A 478 26.53 18.59 10.90
C TYR A 478 25.52 17.47 11.13
N ALA A 479 25.87 16.58 12.05
CA ALA A 479 25.05 15.47 12.47
C ALA A 479 24.33 15.80 13.77
N VAL A 480 23.01 15.70 13.77
CA VAL A 480 22.14 15.82 14.94
C VAL A 480 21.81 14.42 15.44
N ASN A 481 22.13 14.13 16.68
CA ASN A 481 21.80 12.86 17.30
C ASN A 481 20.38 12.91 17.89
N ALA A 482 19.39 12.44 17.13
CA ALA A 482 18.00 12.37 17.61
C ALA A 482 17.86 11.55 18.91
N ALA A 483 18.69 10.52 19.09
CA ALA A 483 18.68 9.68 20.28
C ALA A 483 19.07 10.47 21.53
N LYS A 484 20.12 11.27 21.40
CA LYS A 484 20.66 12.11 22.46
C LYS A 484 19.70 13.24 22.81
N VAL A 485 19.07 13.88 21.82
CA VAL A 485 18.02 14.89 22.06
C VAL A 485 16.88 14.32 22.91
N LEU A 486 16.38 13.12 22.56
CA LEU A 486 15.36 12.44 23.34
C LEU A 486 15.85 12.04 24.74
N SER A 487 17.11 11.62 24.86
CA SER A 487 17.71 11.24 26.14
C SER A 487 17.87 12.43 27.08
N ASP A 488 18.33 13.58 26.57
CA ASP A 488 18.49 14.82 27.33
C ASP A 488 17.14 15.39 27.78
N ALA A 489 16.09 15.16 27.01
CA ALA A 489 14.71 15.49 27.36
C ALA A 489 14.08 14.50 28.36
N GLY A 490 14.78 13.44 28.78
CA GLY A 490 14.27 12.43 29.71
C GLY A 490 13.22 11.48 29.11
N LEU A 491 13.17 11.36 27.78
CA LEU A 491 12.19 10.53 27.06
C LEU A 491 12.68 9.10 26.80
N GLN A 492 13.99 8.88 26.93
CA GLN A 492 14.61 7.55 26.95
C GLN A 492 15.93 7.61 27.73
N THR A 493 16.38 6.49 28.28
CA THR A 493 17.74 6.37 28.86
C THR A 493 18.13 4.89 28.98
N PRO A 494 19.34 4.47 28.53
CA PRO A 494 20.39 5.28 27.90
C PRO A 494 20.00 5.79 26.49
N GLU A 495 20.95 6.41 25.79
CA GLU A 495 20.80 6.73 24.37
C GLU A 495 20.46 5.46 23.55
N GLN A 496 19.63 5.63 22.53
CA GLN A 496 19.25 4.54 21.63
C GLN A 496 20.48 4.03 20.84
N PRO A 497 20.70 2.71 20.74
CA PRO A 497 21.98 2.17 20.26
C PRO A 497 22.17 2.26 18.73
N SER A 498 21.09 2.43 17.96
CA SER A 498 21.12 2.65 16.50
C SER A 498 19.74 3.05 15.97
N ASN A 499 19.66 3.41 14.69
CA ASN A 499 18.43 3.80 14.01
C ASN A 499 17.24 2.87 14.29
N CYS A 500 16.15 3.45 14.78
CA CYS A 500 14.85 2.83 15.05
C CYS A 500 14.86 1.72 16.11
N ARG A 501 15.93 1.61 16.91
CA ARG A 501 16.03 0.70 18.06
C ARG A 501 15.81 1.45 19.35
N ALA A 502 14.95 0.93 20.21
CA ALA A 502 14.77 1.45 21.55
C ALA A 502 16.04 1.22 22.40
N ALA A 503 16.30 2.09 23.38
CA ALA A 503 17.41 1.94 24.30
C ALA A 503 17.31 0.64 25.15
N THR A 504 18.44 -0.01 25.44
CA THR A 504 18.50 -1.23 26.25
C THR A 504 19.23 -0.97 27.58
N GLY A 505 18.60 -1.31 28.72
CA GLY A 505 19.15 -1.07 30.06
C GLY A 505 18.07 -0.65 31.06
N ALA A 506 18.26 -0.93 32.35
CA ALA A 506 17.24 -0.76 33.39
C ALA A 506 16.91 0.72 33.68
N SER A 507 15.77 1.20 33.17
CA SER A 507 15.08 2.40 33.67
C SER A 507 13.57 2.26 33.46
N PRO A 508 12.69 2.85 34.30
CA PRO A 508 11.26 2.90 34.04
C PRO A 508 10.97 3.78 32.82
N VAL A 509 10.88 3.10 31.68
CA VAL A 509 10.20 3.43 30.41
C VAL A 509 10.95 4.29 29.38
N ASN A 510 11.37 3.64 28.29
CA ASN A 510 11.62 4.28 26.99
C ASN A 510 10.28 4.80 26.44
N LEU A 511 10.00 6.09 26.65
CA LEU A 511 8.74 6.73 26.26
C LEU A 511 8.67 6.99 24.76
N ALA A 512 9.82 7.19 24.11
CA ALA A 512 9.90 7.41 22.68
C ALA A 512 11.16 6.82 22.06
N LYS A 513 11.15 6.61 20.75
CA LYS A 513 12.34 6.30 19.94
C LYS A 513 12.28 7.04 18.61
N ALA A 514 13.43 7.28 17.99
CA ALA A 514 13.50 7.90 16.67
C ALA A 514 13.86 6.88 15.59
N CYS A 515 13.24 7.01 14.42
CA CYS A 515 13.61 6.32 13.20
C CYS A 515 13.88 7.39 12.14
N TRP A 516 15.13 7.52 11.69
CA TRP A 516 15.58 8.62 10.85
C TRP A 516 16.04 8.16 9.47
N ALA A 517 15.99 9.09 8.52
CA ALA A 517 16.65 9.01 7.23
C ALA A 517 16.94 10.43 6.75
N GLY A 518 18.22 10.74 6.58
CA GLY A 518 18.71 12.05 6.20
C GLY A 518 18.23 13.20 7.05
N GLY A 519 17.62 14.20 6.41
CA GLY A 519 17.11 15.40 7.08
C GLY A 519 15.88 15.18 7.95
N THR A 520 15.25 14.00 7.94
CA THR A 520 13.99 13.73 8.66
C THR A 520 14.12 12.62 9.70
N ALA A 521 13.58 12.88 10.89
CA ALA A 521 13.38 11.88 11.94
C ALA A 521 11.88 11.71 12.24
N GLN A 522 11.42 10.47 12.18
CA GLN A 522 10.09 10.09 12.67
C GLN A 522 10.20 9.52 14.07
N ILE A 523 9.51 10.13 15.01
CA ILE A 523 9.59 9.81 16.42
C ILE A 523 8.29 9.13 16.84
N TYR A 524 8.43 7.96 17.45
CA TYR A 524 7.31 7.11 17.87
C TYR A 524 7.21 7.15 19.39
N VAL A 525 5.99 7.22 19.90
CA VAL A 525 5.67 7.13 21.32
C VAL A 525 5.38 5.67 21.67
N ASN A 526 5.97 5.20 22.75
CA ASN A 526 5.69 3.89 23.29
C ASN A 526 4.29 3.88 23.93
N THR A 527 3.41 2.98 23.49
CA THR A 527 2.05 2.89 24.03
C THR A 527 2.01 2.35 25.46
N ALA A 528 3.07 1.69 25.92
CA ALA A 528 3.22 1.22 27.30
C ALA A 528 3.75 2.34 28.23
N LEU A 529 2.95 3.39 28.40
CA LEU A 529 3.30 4.56 29.22
C LEU A 529 3.18 4.29 30.73
N PRO A 530 4.02 4.94 31.58
CA PRO A 530 3.85 4.93 33.03
C PRO A 530 2.48 5.48 33.44
N ILE A 531 1.95 5.00 34.57
CA ILE A 531 0.71 5.53 35.15
C ILE A 531 0.84 7.04 35.38
N GLY A 532 -0.10 7.81 34.85
CA GLY A 532 -0.13 9.27 34.97
C GLY A 532 0.58 10.03 33.84
N THR A 533 1.33 9.34 32.97
CA THR A 533 1.90 9.90 31.74
C THR A 533 0.95 9.68 30.58
N THR A 534 0.61 10.75 29.87
CA THR A 534 -0.29 10.71 28.70
C THR A 534 0.50 10.76 27.39
N TYR A 535 -0.10 10.22 26.32
CA TYR A 535 0.46 10.26 24.97
C TYR A 535 0.81 11.69 24.53
N ASP A 536 -0.10 12.65 24.73
CA ASP A 536 0.14 14.04 24.34
C ASP A 536 1.22 14.73 25.17
N GLN A 537 1.37 14.39 26.45
CA GLN A 537 2.49 14.90 27.26
C GLN A 537 3.84 14.46 26.67
N VAL A 538 3.95 13.20 26.22
CA VAL A 538 5.18 12.70 25.58
C VAL A 538 5.41 13.42 24.24
N ARG A 539 4.39 13.57 23.40
CA ARG A 539 4.49 14.31 22.13
C ARG A 539 4.94 15.75 22.34
N MET A 540 4.33 16.47 23.27
CA MET A 540 4.70 17.84 23.57
C MET A 540 6.13 17.96 24.11
N ALA A 541 6.58 16.99 24.91
CA ALA A 541 7.97 16.94 25.37
C ALA A 541 8.95 16.71 24.20
N ILE A 542 8.63 15.84 23.25
CA ILE A 542 9.41 15.64 22.02
C ILE A 542 9.48 16.96 21.23
N ILE A 543 8.33 17.59 20.98
CA ILE A 543 8.23 18.84 20.22
C ILE A 543 9.08 19.92 20.87
N ASN A 544 8.95 20.12 22.19
CA ASN A 544 9.74 21.09 22.93
C ASN A 544 11.25 20.79 22.86
N ALA A 545 11.65 19.52 22.90
CA ALA A 545 13.06 19.15 22.82
C ALA A 545 13.69 19.54 21.48
N PHE A 546 12.99 19.30 20.37
CA PHE A 546 13.50 19.63 19.04
C PHE A 546 13.31 21.11 18.67
N GLN A 547 12.18 21.74 19.02
CA GLN A 547 11.95 23.17 18.73
C GLN A 547 12.94 24.09 19.45
N ASN A 548 13.43 23.68 20.62
CA ASN A 548 14.44 24.45 21.38
C ASN A 548 15.87 23.96 21.14
N LEU A 549 16.08 23.08 20.17
CA LEU A 549 17.42 22.58 19.84
C LEU A 549 18.25 23.72 19.24
N THR A 550 19.35 24.05 19.90
CA THR A 550 20.32 25.07 19.46
C THR A 550 21.66 24.42 19.19
N ASP A 551 22.40 24.93 18.21
CA ASP A 551 23.80 24.60 18.00
C ASP A 551 24.71 25.57 18.77
N PRO A 552 25.39 25.13 19.85
CA PRO A 552 26.27 26.00 20.62
C PRO A 552 27.51 26.44 19.84
N ALA A 553 27.95 25.67 18.84
CA ALA A 553 29.10 26.01 18.00
C ALA A 553 28.74 27.09 16.96
N ASN A 554 27.45 27.16 16.58
CA ASN A 554 26.92 28.14 15.64
C ASN A 554 25.72 28.92 16.24
N PRO A 555 25.96 29.86 17.18
CA PRO A 555 24.89 30.58 17.84
C PRO A 555 24.00 31.35 16.86
N GLY A 556 22.69 31.06 16.86
CA GLY A 556 21.71 31.69 15.99
C GLY A 556 21.37 30.90 14.72
N ALA A 557 22.07 29.80 14.44
CA ALA A 557 21.72 28.90 13.35
C ALA A 557 20.36 28.22 13.59
N GLN A 558 19.57 28.09 12.53
CA GLN A 558 18.32 27.33 12.58
C GLN A 558 18.61 25.85 12.35
N VAL A 559 18.63 25.04 13.41
CA VAL A 559 18.88 23.59 13.32
C VAL A 559 17.67 22.83 12.75
N VAL A 560 16.48 23.11 13.29
CA VAL A 560 15.23 22.45 12.92
C VAL A 560 14.41 23.35 12.01
N ALA A 561 14.10 22.86 10.80
CA ALA A 561 13.25 23.56 9.85
C ALA A 561 11.77 23.46 10.24
N ARG A 562 11.32 22.26 10.61
CA ARG A 562 9.92 21.99 10.93
C ARG A 562 9.77 20.86 11.95
N VAL A 563 8.78 20.97 12.83
CA VAL A 563 8.30 19.88 13.68
C VAL A 563 6.82 19.73 13.42
N MET A 564 6.39 18.53 13.06
CA MET A 564 5.01 18.22 12.68
C MET A 564 4.45 17.12 13.57
N LEU A 565 3.18 17.25 13.90
CA LEU A 565 2.36 16.19 14.43
C LEU A 565 1.98 15.24 13.29
N LYS A 566 1.77 13.97 13.64
CA LYS A 566 1.31 12.91 12.72
C LYS A 566 0.13 13.34 11.84
N GLU A 567 -0.89 13.94 12.43
CA GLU A 567 -2.10 14.40 11.75
C GLU A 567 -1.83 15.49 10.71
N GLU A 568 -0.74 16.26 10.82
CA GLU A 568 -0.35 17.26 9.84
C GLU A 568 0.24 16.62 8.57
N LEU A 569 0.63 15.35 8.61
CA LEU A 569 1.21 14.61 7.48
C LEU A 569 0.21 14.31 6.35
N ARG A 570 -1.10 14.52 6.55
CA ARG A 570 -2.14 14.28 5.53
C ARG A 570 -1.96 15.18 4.30
N ASN A 571 -1.40 16.38 4.51
CA ASN A 571 -1.14 17.34 3.45
C ASN A 571 0.12 18.15 3.78
N VAL A 572 1.28 17.53 3.57
CA VAL A 572 2.59 18.19 3.65
C VAL A 572 3.02 18.47 2.22
N ASP A 573 2.98 19.75 1.84
CA ASP A 573 3.42 20.25 0.53
C ASP A 573 2.75 19.52 -0.64
N GLY A 574 1.46 19.22 -0.49
CA GLY A 574 0.64 18.50 -1.47
C GLY A 574 0.79 16.98 -1.44
N SER A 575 1.62 16.43 -0.54
CA SER A 575 1.79 14.99 -0.31
C SER A 575 0.91 14.48 0.83
N ASP A 576 0.35 13.27 0.66
CA ASP A 576 -0.34 12.54 1.71
C ASP A 576 0.56 11.46 2.32
N SER A 577 1.35 11.88 3.29
CA SER A 577 2.36 11.06 3.96
C SER A 577 1.83 10.40 5.25
N LEU A 578 0.51 10.51 5.50
CA LEU A 578 -0.11 10.03 6.72
C LEU A 578 -0.65 8.61 6.56
N ASN A 579 0.20 7.65 6.93
CA ASN A 579 -0.23 6.29 7.20
C ASN A 579 -0.62 6.14 8.69
N PRO A 580 -1.83 5.64 9.02
CA PRO A 580 -2.30 5.62 10.41
C PRO A 580 -1.42 4.83 11.38
N ASN A 581 -0.80 3.72 10.96
CA ASN A 581 0.02 2.90 11.86
C ASN A 581 1.54 2.98 11.58
N ARG A 582 1.96 3.56 10.46
CA ARG A 582 3.38 3.60 10.04
C ARG A 582 4.02 4.98 10.07
N SER A 583 3.25 6.05 10.17
CA SER A 583 3.81 7.40 10.36
C SER A 583 4.15 7.65 11.84
N GLY A 584 5.28 8.28 12.08
CA GLY A 584 5.70 8.73 13.41
C GLY A 584 4.68 9.67 14.06
N ASP A 585 4.65 9.66 15.40
CA ASP A 585 3.75 10.49 16.20
C ASP A 585 4.16 11.98 16.20
N VAL A 586 5.47 12.21 16.06
CA VAL A 586 6.09 13.52 15.81
C VAL A 586 7.13 13.34 14.70
N VAL A 587 7.13 14.21 13.70
CA VAL A 587 8.11 14.22 12.61
C VAL A 587 8.92 15.49 12.68
N VAL A 588 10.24 15.36 12.70
CA VAL A 588 11.19 16.47 12.77
C VAL A 588 11.96 16.54 11.47
N VAL A 589 12.00 17.71 10.87
CA VAL A 589 12.76 18.01 9.65
C VAL A 589 13.82 19.04 9.97
N LEU A 590 15.07 18.71 9.71
CA LEU A 590 16.22 19.60 9.89
C LEU A 590 16.33 20.58 8.72
N ARG A 591 17.11 21.64 8.92
CA ARG A 591 17.53 22.55 7.86
C ARG A 591 18.97 22.17 7.44
N PRO A 592 19.33 22.14 6.14
CA PRO A 592 20.73 22.06 5.75
C PRO A 592 21.55 23.17 6.43
N PRO A 593 22.76 22.89 6.95
CA PRO A 593 23.58 21.69 6.70
C PRO A 593 23.48 20.61 7.82
N TYR A 594 22.34 20.49 8.51
CA TYR A 594 22.11 19.50 9.58
C TYR A 594 21.37 18.24 9.09
N GLN A 595 21.77 17.04 9.55
CA GLN A 595 21.09 15.75 9.26
C GLN A 595 21.18 14.73 10.41
N PHE A 596 20.49 13.58 10.32
CA PHE A 596 20.38 12.58 11.41
C PHE A 596 21.18 11.26 11.26
N ASP A 597 21.57 10.85 10.06
CA ASP A 597 22.15 9.53 9.75
C ASP A 597 23.54 9.26 10.35
N ALA A 598 24.37 10.28 10.54
CA ALA A 598 25.72 10.06 11.05
C ALA A 598 25.75 9.72 12.55
N ALA A 599 26.52 8.69 12.91
CA ALA A 599 26.62 8.20 14.28
C ALA A 599 27.46 9.15 15.15
N THR A 600 26.85 9.74 16.18
CA THR A 600 27.50 10.70 17.09
C THR A 600 27.23 10.39 18.57
N PRO A 601 27.63 9.20 19.08
CA PRO A 601 27.24 8.75 20.42
C PRO A 601 27.66 9.75 21.51
N GLY A 602 26.72 10.12 22.38
CA GLY A 602 26.97 11.03 23.48
C GLY A 602 27.10 12.51 23.10
N GLN A 603 27.04 12.87 21.81
CA GLN A 603 27.06 14.24 21.32
C GLN A 603 25.74 14.59 20.66
N THR A 604 25.16 15.74 21.00
CA THR A 604 23.86 16.15 20.44
C THR A 604 24.01 16.66 19.01
N ILE A 605 25.04 17.46 18.74
CA ILE A 605 25.43 17.93 17.42
C ILE A 605 26.93 17.73 17.27
N ALA A 606 27.38 17.16 16.16
CA ALA A 606 28.79 16.98 15.84
C ALA A 606 29.05 17.08 14.33
N PHE A 607 30.32 16.98 13.93
CA PHE A 607 30.71 16.82 12.54
C PHE A 607 30.07 15.57 11.92
N SER A 608 29.61 15.69 10.68
CA SER A 608 29.16 14.58 9.86
C SER A 608 30.19 14.21 8.80
N GLN A 609 30.51 12.92 8.71
CA GLN A 609 31.31 12.36 7.60
C GLN A 609 30.47 12.08 6.35
N PHE A 610 29.16 12.31 6.41
CA PHE A 610 28.33 12.45 5.22
C PHE A 610 28.39 13.93 4.80
N PHE A 611 28.40 14.19 3.51
CA PHE A 611 28.55 15.52 2.93
C PHE A 611 27.36 15.93 2.05
N GLY A 612 26.53 14.98 1.62
CA GLY A 612 25.24 15.24 0.97
C GLY A 612 24.14 14.43 1.63
N GLN A 613 22.90 14.91 1.55
CA GLN A 613 21.77 14.24 2.16
C GLN A 613 20.44 14.60 1.49
N HIS A 614 19.50 13.66 1.53
CA HIS A 614 18.11 13.81 1.14
C HIS A 614 17.22 13.95 2.38
N GLY A 615 15.89 13.76 2.26
CA GLY A 615 14.98 13.72 3.41
C GLY A 615 14.69 15.09 4.05
N TYR A 616 14.83 16.19 3.31
CA TYR A 616 14.39 17.53 3.74
C TYR A 616 12.97 17.84 3.23
N MET A 617 12.50 19.08 3.36
CA MET A 617 11.22 19.50 2.78
C MET A 617 11.26 19.36 1.24
N PRO A 618 10.24 18.76 0.58
CA PRO A 618 10.30 18.45 -0.86
C PRO A 618 10.46 19.67 -1.78
N GLU A 619 9.95 20.81 -1.35
CA GLU A 619 9.97 22.11 -2.05
C GLU A 619 11.25 22.93 -1.80
N LEU A 620 12.18 22.42 -1.00
CA LEU A 620 13.40 23.14 -0.64
C LEU A 620 14.36 23.24 -1.82
N VAL A 621 14.50 24.44 -2.38
CA VAL A 621 15.41 24.76 -3.49
C VAL A 621 16.19 26.05 -3.18
N ASP A 622 17.52 25.94 -3.19
CA ASP A 622 18.47 27.06 -3.05
C ASP A 622 19.74 26.76 -3.84
N LEU A 623 19.64 26.90 -5.17
CA LEU A 623 20.72 26.55 -6.10
C LEU A 623 22.04 27.28 -5.85
N PRO A 624 22.06 28.60 -5.50
CA PRO A 624 23.31 29.29 -5.15
C PRO A 624 24.13 28.62 -4.04
N HIS A 625 23.47 27.92 -3.12
CA HIS A 625 24.09 27.20 -2.01
C HIS A 625 24.01 25.68 -2.20
N ASN A 626 23.87 25.24 -3.45
CA ASN A 626 23.90 23.84 -3.86
C ASN A 626 22.78 22.97 -3.26
N VAL A 627 21.60 23.53 -2.95
CA VAL A 627 20.44 22.78 -2.44
C VAL A 627 19.37 22.63 -3.52
N ASN A 628 18.95 21.41 -3.83
CA ASN A 628 17.77 21.17 -4.66
C ASN A 628 17.10 19.85 -4.29
N MET A 629 15.98 19.92 -3.58
CA MET A 629 15.21 18.73 -3.22
C MET A 629 14.31 18.21 -4.34
N HIS A 630 14.23 18.92 -5.48
CA HIS A 630 13.57 18.43 -6.67
C HIS A 630 14.33 17.27 -7.32
N ALA A 631 13.58 16.30 -7.84
CA ALA A 631 14.14 15.16 -8.54
C ALA A 631 14.03 15.35 -10.06
N THR A 632 14.95 14.79 -10.83
CA THR A 632 14.97 14.90 -12.29
C THR A 632 13.70 14.31 -12.94
N PHE A 633 13.22 14.93 -14.02
CA PHE A 633 12.22 14.33 -14.92
C PHE A 633 12.41 14.77 -16.36
N VAL A 634 12.57 13.80 -17.25
CA VAL A 634 12.62 13.96 -18.71
C VAL A 634 11.82 12.83 -19.35
N ALA A 635 11.05 13.14 -20.39
CA ALA A 635 10.29 12.14 -21.13
C ALA A 635 10.34 12.37 -22.64
N ALA A 636 10.57 11.31 -23.42
CA ALA A 636 10.56 11.36 -24.88
C ALA A 636 10.10 10.04 -25.51
N GLY A 637 9.83 10.05 -26.82
CA GLY A 637 9.43 8.87 -27.60
C GLY A 637 7.97 8.89 -28.06
N PRO A 638 7.44 7.75 -28.55
CA PRO A 638 6.08 7.69 -29.09
C PRO A 638 5.02 8.24 -28.13
N GLY A 639 4.10 9.03 -28.68
CA GLY A 639 3.02 9.68 -27.94
C GLY A 639 3.39 11.02 -27.28
N ILE A 640 4.68 11.32 -27.13
CA ILE A 640 5.18 12.54 -26.49
C ILE A 640 5.41 13.65 -27.53
N VAL A 641 5.14 14.89 -27.15
CA VAL A 641 5.41 16.09 -27.97
C VAL A 641 6.75 16.69 -27.56
N PRO A 642 7.67 16.89 -28.50
CA PRO A 642 8.84 17.72 -28.26
C PRO A 642 8.43 19.14 -27.87
N SER A 643 8.93 19.66 -26.75
CA SER A 643 8.62 20.99 -26.25
C SER A 643 9.83 21.63 -25.59
N ASP A 644 10.21 22.83 -26.05
CA ASP A 644 11.22 23.66 -25.41
C ASP A 644 10.71 24.33 -24.12
N ILE A 645 9.39 24.31 -23.89
CA ILE A 645 8.77 24.81 -22.66
C ILE A 645 8.67 23.65 -21.67
N PRO A 646 9.34 23.72 -20.50
CA PRO A 646 9.25 22.70 -19.47
C PRO A 646 7.83 22.60 -18.86
N LEU A 647 7.50 21.40 -18.36
CA LEU A 647 6.23 21.12 -17.71
C LEU A 647 6.25 21.60 -16.25
N ALA A 648 5.39 22.54 -15.91
CA ALA A 648 5.27 23.03 -14.54
C ALA A 648 4.50 22.03 -13.64
N GLY A 649 4.91 21.93 -12.37
CA GLY A 649 4.14 21.24 -11.33
C GLY A 649 4.00 19.73 -11.54
N VAL A 650 5.02 19.09 -12.12
CA VAL A 650 5.08 17.62 -12.21
C VAL A 650 5.30 17.05 -10.80
N ARG A 651 4.51 16.06 -10.41
CA ARG A 651 4.69 15.30 -9.16
C ARG A 651 5.15 13.88 -9.48
N ALA A 652 5.94 13.28 -8.61
CA ALA A 652 6.37 11.88 -8.74
C ALA A 652 5.19 10.91 -8.93
N ILE A 653 4.05 11.17 -8.27
CA ILE A 653 2.83 10.36 -8.39
C ILE A 653 2.17 10.42 -9.78
N ASP A 654 2.48 11.43 -10.59
CA ASP A 654 1.85 11.62 -11.90
C ASP A 654 2.47 10.71 -12.98
N LEU A 655 3.66 10.16 -12.75
CA LEU A 655 4.41 9.39 -13.76
C LEU A 655 3.76 8.05 -14.08
N ALA A 656 3.45 7.23 -13.07
CA ALA A 656 2.83 5.92 -13.26
C ALA A 656 1.48 5.95 -14.02
N PRO A 657 0.47 6.77 -13.63
CA PRO A 657 -0.80 6.84 -14.36
C PRO A 657 -0.61 7.41 -15.78
N THR A 658 0.34 8.31 -15.98
CA THR A 658 0.67 8.83 -17.31
C THR A 658 1.26 7.76 -18.21
N LEU A 659 2.22 6.96 -17.72
CA LEU A 659 2.82 5.90 -18.53
C LEU A 659 1.80 4.77 -18.83
N ALA A 660 0.91 4.46 -17.88
CA ALA A 660 -0.20 3.55 -18.10
C ALA A 660 -1.14 4.03 -19.23
N PHE A 661 -1.45 5.33 -19.26
CA PHE A 661 -2.23 5.96 -20.33
C PHE A 661 -1.55 5.82 -21.70
N LEU A 662 -0.25 6.09 -21.79
CA LEU A 662 0.51 5.97 -23.04
C LEU A 662 0.52 4.53 -23.57
N LEU A 663 0.67 3.55 -22.67
CA LEU A 663 0.66 2.11 -22.98
C LEU A 663 -0.75 1.53 -23.21
N ASN A 664 -1.81 2.31 -22.94
CA ASN A 664 -3.21 1.88 -22.92
C ASN A 664 -3.45 0.64 -22.04
N ILE A 665 -2.88 0.65 -20.83
CA ILE A 665 -3.12 -0.37 -19.81
C ILE A 665 -3.84 0.27 -18.61
N PRO A 666 -4.69 -0.46 -17.87
CA PRO A 666 -5.24 0.06 -16.62
C PRO A 666 -4.11 0.56 -15.72
N GLY A 667 -4.27 1.75 -15.12
CA GLY A 667 -3.32 2.26 -14.14
C GLY A 667 -3.29 1.42 -12.85
N PRO A 668 -2.32 1.70 -11.96
CA PRO A 668 -2.28 1.05 -10.65
C PRO A 668 -3.55 1.32 -9.83
N GLN A 669 -4.00 0.31 -9.08
CA GLN A 669 -5.32 0.31 -8.40
C GLN A 669 -5.46 1.33 -7.25
N ASN A 670 -4.36 1.97 -6.84
CA ASN A 670 -4.31 2.99 -5.79
C ASN A 670 -3.75 4.34 -6.30
N ALA A 671 -3.56 4.47 -7.62
CA ALA A 671 -2.88 5.61 -8.21
C ALA A 671 -3.66 6.91 -7.95
N ARG A 672 -2.99 7.88 -7.33
CA ARG A 672 -3.55 9.19 -7.02
C ARG A 672 -3.23 10.24 -8.08
N GLY A 673 -2.05 10.13 -8.72
CA GLY A 673 -1.56 11.12 -9.68
C GLY A 673 -2.47 11.37 -10.87
N ARG A 674 -2.36 12.57 -11.41
CA ARG A 674 -3.06 12.98 -12.64
C ARG A 674 -2.34 12.41 -13.86
N ILE A 675 -3.07 12.24 -14.96
CA ILE A 675 -2.46 11.95 -16.25
C ILE A 675 -1.99 13.28 -16.84
N LEU A 676 -0.69 13.37 -17.16
CA LEU A 676 -0.08 14.57 -17.70
C LEU A 676 -0.38 14.71 -19.20
N TYR A 677 -1.61 15.08 -19.56
CA TYR A 677 -2.01 15.21 -20.97
C TYR A 677 -1.18 16.24 -21.74
N GLU A 678 -0.61 17.21 -21.04
CA GLU A 678 0.24 18.28 -21.58
C GLU A 678 1.51 17.79 -22.29
N LEU A 679 2.03 16.60 -21.95
CA LEU A 679 3.17 16.02 -22.68
C LEU A 679 2.76 15.31 -23.97
N THR A 680 1.47 15.10 -24.20
CA THR A 680 1.00 14.17 -25.25
C THR A 680 0.67 14.88 -26.56
N GLN A 681 0.79 14.16 -27.68
CA GLN A 681 0.42 14.68 -29.02
C GLN A 681 -1.08 15.01 -29.17
N GLY A 682 -1.89 14.65 -28.19
CA GLY A 682 -3.31 14.98 -28.10
C GLY A 682 -3.66 15.96 -26.98
N PHE A 683 -2.72 16.78 -26.52
CA PHE A 683 -3.04 17.82 -25.54
C PHE A 683 -4.22 18.69 -26.00
N GLY A 684 -5.17 18.94 -25.10
CA GLY A 684 -6.44 19.62 -25.38
C GLY A 684 -7.50 18.76 -26.10
N ARG A 685 -7.12 17.67 -26.78
CA ARG A 685 -8.03 16.70 -27.40
C ARG A 685 -8.58 15.69 -26.39
N TYR A 686 -7.79 15.32 -25.39
CA TYR A 686 -8.18 14.40 -24.33
C TYR A 686 -8.91 15.13 -23.20
N LYS A 687 -10.08 14.60 -22.82
CA LYS A 687 -10.89 15.09 -21.70
C LYS A 687 -11.16 13.95 -20.74
N GLU A 688 -10.83 14.12 -19.48
CA GLU A 688 -11.06 13.12 -18.46
C GLU A 688 -12.46 13.27 -17.86
N ILE A 689 -13.22 12.19 -17.83
CA ILE A 689 -14.44 12.08 -17.05
C ILE A 689 -14.08 11.38 -15.75
N THR A 690 -14.16 12.11 -14.65
CA THR A 690 -13.92 11.58 -13.30
C THR A 690 -15.25 11.23 -12.63
N VAL A 691 -15.43 9.98 -12.19
CA VAL A 691 -16.60 9.55 -11.42
C VAL A 691 -16.16 9.03 -10.06
N LEU A 692 -16.63 9.66 -8.99
CA LEU A 692 -16.45 9.21 -7.61
C LEU A 692 -17.65 8.36 -7.22
N ASN A 693 -17.42 7.10 -6.85
CA ASN A 693 -18.48 6.17 -6.51
C ASN A 693 -18.32 5.61 -5.09
N ILE A 694 -19.45 5.50 -4.39
CA ILE A 694 -19.62 4.65 -3.20
C ILE A 694 -20.69 3.59 -3.45
N SER A 695 -20.56 2.49 -2.72
CA SER A 695 -21.49 1.34 -2.74
C SER A 695 -22.15 1.20 -1.37
N ASP A 696 -23.41 0.74 -1.33
CA ASP A 696 -24.16 0.34 -0.13
C ASP A 696 -23.98 1.34 1.02
N TYR A 697 -24.28 2.62 0.78
CA TYR A 697 -23.97 3.66 1.76
C TYR A 697 -24.75 3.45 3.07
N HIS A 698 -25.95 2.86 3.01
CA HIS A 698 -26.78 2.49 4.15
C HIS A 698 -26.89 3.59 5.21
N GLY A 699 -26.97 4.86 4.79
CA GLY A 699 -27.05 6.00 5.70
C GLY A 699 -25.99 5.99 6.81
N GLN A 700 -24.78 5.46 6.56
CA GLN A 700 -23.69 5.46 7.54
C GLN A 700 -23.11 6.87 7.66
N LEU A 701 -23.79 7.72 8.42
CA LEU A 701 -23.44 9.14 8.56
C LEU A 701 -22.16 9.35 9.38
N VAL A 702 -21.92 8.51 10.38
CA VAL A 702 -20.77 8.59 11.28
C VAL A 702 -19.66 7.61 10.87
N PRO A 703 -18.38 7.90 11.14
CA PRO A 703 -17.28 7.00 10.83
C PRO A 703 -17.44 5.61 11.44
N LEU A 704 -16.94 4.60 10.73
CA LEU A 704 -16.69 3.26 11.24
C LEU A 704 -15.25 3.15 11.72
N SER A 705 -14.78 1.94 12.04
CA SER A 705 -13.38 1.70 12.37
C SER A 705 -12.81 0.53 11.59
N GLU A 706 -11.55 0.64 11.17
CA GLU A 706 -10.82 -0.39 10.44
C GLU A 706 -9.35 -0.41 10.88
N ALA A 707 -8.74 -1.59 10.92
CA ALA A 707 -7.31 -1.74 11.07
C ALA A 707 -6.56 -1.19 9.83
N ALA A 708 -5.51 -0.39 10.06
CA ALA A 708 -4.69 0.13 8.96
C ALA A 708 -3.69 -0.90 8.40
N ASP A 709 -3.44 -1.99 9.14
CA ASP A 709 -2.46 -3.02 8.79
C ASP A 709 -2.84 -4.38 9.38
N ASN A 710 -2.24 -5.44 8.84
CA ASN A 710 -2.43 -6.81 9.28
C ASN A 710 -1.12 -7.32 9.89
N LEU A 711 -0.89 -6.98 11.15
CA LEU A 711 0.25 -7.43 11.93
C LEU A 711 -0.02 -8.84 12.48
N ALA A 712 0.97 -9.73 12.39
CA ALA A 712 0.85 -11.11 12.88
C ALA A 712 0.83 -11.16 14.43
N ALA A 713 0.12 -12.15 14.99
CA ALA A 713 0.03 -12.33 16.45
C ALA A 713 1.42 -12.52 17.10
N PRO A 714 1.69 -11.94 18.30
CA PRO A 714 0.74 -11.30 19.22
C PRO A 714 0.57 -9.78 19.01
N ALA A 715 0.85 -9.23 17.83
CA ALA A 715 0.62 -7.80 17.56
C ALA A 715 -0.87 -7.43 17.62
N THR A 716 -1.17 -6.21 18.05
CA THR A 716 -2.53 -5.66 18.03
C THR A 716 -2.72 -4.87 16.74
N ASN A 717 -3.70 -5.25 15.93
CA ASN A 717 -4.11 -4.48 14.76
C ASN A 717 -4.89 -3.24 15.22
N GLN A 718 -4.16 -2.16 15.47
CA GLN A 718 -4.76 -0.89 15.87
C GLN A 718 -5.76 -0.43 14.80
N SER A 719 -6.98 -0.15 15.24
CA SER A 719 -8.05 0.32 14.37
C SER A 719 -8.19 1.84 14.47
N PHE A 720 -8.49 2.46 13.34
CA PHE A 720 -8.64 3.91 13.16
C PHE A 720 -10.02 4.20 12.58
N ALA A 721 -10.53 5.41 12.73
CA ALA A 721 -11.82 5.76 12.18
C ALA A 721 -11.76 6.01 10.67
N ILE A 722 -12.80 5.57 9.96
CA ILE A 722 -12.84 5.56 8.49
C ILE A 722 -14.25 5.83 7.98
N GLY A 723 -14.35 6.57 6.87
CA GLY A 723 -15.63 6.95 6.26
C GLY A 723 -16.35 8.03 7.08
N GLY A 724 -17.67 7.97 7.10
CA GLY A 724 -18.51 9.02 7.69
C GLY A 724 -18.68 10.22 6.75
N ALA A 725 -19.89 10.77 6.70
CA ALA A 725 -20.29 11.73 5.67
C ALA A 725 -19.44 13.00 5.66
N ALA A 726 -19.13 13.53 6.85
CA ALA A 726 -18.38 14.77 6.98
C ALA A 726 -16.94 14.64 6.44
N PHE A 727 -16.30 13.48 6.64
CA PHE A 727 -14.96 13.22 6.11
C PHE A 727 -15.00 12.80 4.63
N LEU A 728 -15.99 11.99 4.23
CA LEU A 728 -16.20 11.62 2.82
C LEU A 728 -16.35 12.85 1.94
N LYS A 729 -17.08 13.87 2.39
CA LYS A 729 -17.20 15.15 1.68
C LYS A 729 -15.83 15.79 1.44
N SER A 730 -15.01 15.94 2.49
CA SER A 730 -13.67 16.51 2.37
C SER A 730 -12.80 15.70 1.41
N TRP A 731 -12.88 14.36 1.46
CA TRP A 731 -12.16 13.48 0.53
C TRP A 731 -12.65 13.68 -0.91
N PHE A 732 -13.96 13.71 -1.15
CA PHE A 732 -14.50 13.98 -2.48
C PHE A 732 -14.07 15.33 -3.03
N ASP A 733 -14.08 16.37 -2.21
CA ASP A 733 -13.66 17.71 -2.63
C ASP A 733 -12.19 17.76 -3.07
N LEU A 734 -11.31 16.99 -2.42
CA LEU A 734 -9.92 16.84 -2.85
C LEU A 734 -9.85 16.30 -4.28
N TYR A 735 -10.54 15.21 -4.58
CA TYR A 735 -10.53 14.62 -5.93
C TYR A 735 -11.30 15.46 -6.96
N ARG A 736 -12.35 16.17 -6.54
CA ARG A 736 -13.08 17.13 -7.40
C ARG A 736 -12.17 18.28 -7.82
N ALA A 737 -11.32 18.76 -6.93
CA ALA A 737 -10.37 19.84 -7.22
C ALA A 737 -9.29 19.41 -8.24
N GLU A 738 -8.90 18.12 -8.25
CA GLU A 738 -7.96 17.57 -9.23
C GLU A 738 -8.61 17.31 -10.61
N ALA A 739 -9.93 17.10 -10.65
CA ALA A 739 -10.69 16.78 -11.87
C ALA A 739 -10.97 18.03 -12.73
N GLN A 740 -9.96 18.49 -13.48
CA GLN A 740 -10.01 19.73 -14.27
C GLN A 740 -11.16 19.82 -15.29
N SER A 741 -11.66 18.68 -15.79
CA SER A 741 -12.78 18.62 -16.74
C SER A 741 -14.14 18.45 -16.08
N GLY A 742 -14.20 18.50 -14.74
CA GLY A 742 -15.38 18.22 -13.94
C GLY A 742 -15.41 16.78 -13.41
N SER A 743 -16.32 16.51 -12.48
CA SER A 743 -16.51 15.18 -11.89
C SER A 743 -17.96 14.94 -11.54
N LEU A 744 -18.31 13.66 -11.37
CA LEU A 744 -19.62 13.22 -10.91
C LEU A 744 -19.47 12.33 -9.67
N THR A 745 -20.28 12.56 -8.64
CA THR A 745 -20.35 11.71 -7.45
C THR A 745 -21.63 10.89 -7.49
N VAL A 746 -21.52 9.56 -7.39
CA VAL A 746 -22.62 8.63 -7.67
C VAL A 746 -22.69 7.52 -6.63
N ALA A 747 -23.89 7.02 -6.34
CA ALA A 747 -24.11 5.82 -5.52
C ALA A 747 -24.81 4.72 -6.35
N GLY A 748 -24.52 3.44 -6.04
CA GLY A 748 -25.02 2.28 -6.78
C GLY A 748 -26.41 1.78 -6.35
N GLY A 749 -27.04 2.43 -5.37
CA GLY A 749 -28.23 1.96 -4.68
C GLY A 749 -27.97 1.73 -3.20
N ASP A 750 -29.01 1.36 -2.45
CA ASP A 750 -28.94 1.09 -1.00
C ASP A 750 -28.25 2.20 -0.19
N SER A 751 -28.37 3.43 -0.67
CA SER A 751 -27.95 4.60 0.09
C SER A 751 -28.77 4.77 1.37
N VAL A 752 -30.01 4.27 1.36
CA VAL A 752 -30.99 4.25 2.45
C VAL A 752 -31.44 2.80 2.72
N GLY A 753 -32.26 2.59 3.75
CA GLY A 753 -32.63 1.26 4.21
C GLY A 753 -31.45 0.47 4.81
N ALA A 754 -31.78 -0.50 5.68
CA ALA A 754 -30.83 -1.16 6.58
C ALA A 754 -29.86 -0.21 7.33
N THR A 755 -30.29 1.04 7.59
CA THR A 755 -29.42 2.11 8.07
C THR A 755 -29.23 2.10 9.59
N PRO A 756 -28.16 2.71 10.12
CA PRO A 756 -28.00 2.92 11.55
C PRO A 756 -29.14 3.76 12.15
N PRO A 757 -29.36 3.69 13.48
CA PRO A 757 -30.46 4.41 14.13
C PRO A 757 -30.48 5.92 13.89
N ILE A 758 -29.32 6.57 13.73
CA ILE A 758 -29.22 8.01 13.40
C ILE A 758 -29.94 8.38 12.09
N SER A 759 -30.09 7.42 11.18
CA SER A 759 -30.77 7.57 9.89
C SER A 759 -32.17 6.95 9.93
N ALA A 760 -32.28 5.68 10.35
CA ALA A 760 -33.52 4.92 10.34
C ALA A 760 -34.63 5.56 11.19
N PHE A 761 -34.28 6.15 12.34
CA PHE A 761 -35.24 6.76 13.27
C PHE A 761 -36.00 7.94 12.63
N PHE A 762 -35.34 8.68 11.74
CA PHE A 762 -35.92 9.80 10.98
C PHE A 762 -36.40 9.36 9.58
N GLY A 763 -36.55 8.04 9.38
CA GLY A 763 -36.98 7.46 8.12
C GLY A 763 -36.07 7.78 6.94
N ASP A 764 -34.76 7.79 7.17
CA ASP A 764 -33.70 8.03 6.19
C ASP A 764 -33.71 9.41 5.51
N THR A 765 -34.58 10.32 5.94
CA THR A 765 -34.57 11.71 5.45
C THR A 765 -33.23 12.43 5.67
N PRO A 766 -32.52 12.26 6.82
CA PRO A 766 -31.22 12.92 7.00
C PRO A 766 -30.14 12.37 6.07
N THR A 767 -30.27 11.12 5.63
CA THR A 767 -29.35 10.53 4.65
C THR A 767 -29.41 11.28 3.33
N ILE A 768 -30.61 11.54 2.82
CA ILE A 768 -30.80 12.28 1.57
C ILE A 768 -30.32 13.73 1.70
N ASP A 769 -30.65 14.39 2.83
CA ASP A 769 -30.17 15.74 3.13
C ASP A 769 -28.63 15.82 3.08
N ILE A 770 -27.95 14.87 3.73
CA ILE A 770 -26.49 14.84 3.80
C ILE A 770 -25.88 14.44 2.45
N MET A 771 -26.50 13.55 1.68
CA MET A 771 -26.06 13.27 0.30
C MET A 771 -26.16 14.51 -0.60
N ASN A 772 -27.18 15.35 -0.42
CA ASN A 772 -27.26 16.65 -1.09
C ASN A 772 -26.11 17.56 -0.69
N MET A 773 -25.79 17.65 0.60
CA MET A 773 -24.65 18.43 1.11
C MET A 773 -23.31 17.89 0.59
N MET A 774 -23.19 16.57 0.45
CA MET A 774 -22.02 15.94 -0.14
C MET A 774 -21.90 16.21 -1.65
N GLY A 775 -22.96 16.65 -2.32
CA GLY A 775 -22.96 16.98 -3.75
C GLY A 775 -23.10 15.76 -4.65
N PHE A 776 -23.94 14.78 -4.29
CA PHE A 776 -24.25 13.65 -5.17
C PHE A 776 -24.96 14.11 -6.45
N ASN A 777 -24.62 13.46 -7.56
CA ASN A 777 -25.17 13.74 -8.89
C ASN A 777 -26.20 12.71 -9.35
N LEU A 778 -26.18 11.49 -8.82
CA LEU A 778 -27.20 10.46 -9.03
C LEU A 778 -27.10 9.38 -7.95
N ASP A 779 -28.19 8.62 -7.80
CA ASP A 779 -28.22 7.38 -7.02
C ASP A 779 -28.94 6.29 -7.83
N GLY A 780 -28.42 5.07 -7.77
CA GLY A 780 -29.11 3.87 -8.24
C GLY A 780 -30.30 3.54 -7.33
N LEU A 781 -31.11 2.58 -7.74
CA LEU A 781 -32.08 1.95 -6.83
C LEU A 781 -31.63 0.52 -6.57
N GLY A 782 -31.24 0.23 -5.34
CA GLY A 782 -31.07 -1.11 -4.82
C GLY A 782 -32.32 -1.61 -4.11
N ASN A 783 -32.22 -2.79 -3.50
CA ASN A 783 -33.34 -3.37 -2.76
C ASN A 783 -33.76 -2.50 -1.56
N HIS A 784 -32.83 -2.03 -0.74
CA HIS A 784 -33.13 -1.33 0.51
C HIS A 784 -33.74 0.07 0.31
N ASN A 785 -33.69 0.64 -0.90
CA ASN A 785 -34.51 1.80 -1.27
C ASN A 785 -36.03 1.53 -1.13
N PHE A 786 -36.45 0.25 -1.15
CA PHE A 786 -37.85 -0.18 -1.06
C PHE A 786 -38.22 -0.77 0.32
N ASP A 787 -37.37 -0.65 1.35
CA ASP A 787 -37.65 -1.16 2.70
C ASP A 787 -39.00 -0.65 3.26
N LYS A 788 -39.32 0.63 3.04
CA LYS A 788 -40.59 1.26 3.43
C LYS A 788 -41.64 1.28 2.31
N GLY A 789 -41.41 0.53 1.24
CA GLY A 789 -42.25 0.43 0.05
C GLY A 789 -42.09 1.59 -0.94
N GLN A 790 -42.44 1.33 -2.20
CA GLN A 790 -42.29 2.28 -3.31
C GLN A 790 -43.04 3.61 -3.09
N ALA A 791 -44.15 3.59 -2.34
CA ALA A 791 -44.92 4.79 -2.06
C ALA A 791 -44.14 5.78 -1.20
N TYR A 792 -43.47 5.29 -0.15
CA TYR A 792 -42.63 6.12 0.70
C TYR A 792 -41.42 6.67 -0.06
N LEU A 793 -40.74 5.82 -0.83
CA LEU A 793 -39.64 6.22 -1.71
C LEU A 793 -40.06 7.38 -2.63
N ARG A 794 -41.16 7.22 -3.37
CA ARG A 794 -41.62 8.20 -4.38
C ARG A 794 -42.13 9.52 -3.79
N THR A 795 -42.80 9.45 -2.64
CA THR A 795 -43.50 10.62 -2.09
C THR A 795 -42.75 11.32 -0.97
N THR A 796 -41.75 10.66 -0.37
CA THR A 796 -40.99 11.20 0.76
C THR A 796 -39.50 11.33 0.45
N LEU A 797 -38.82 10.26 -0.01
CA LEU A 797 -37.36 10.30 -0.18
C LEU A 797 -36.93 10.98 -1.49
N ILE A 798 -37.47 10.54 -2.63
CA ILE A 798 -37.12 11.12 -3.96
C ILE A 798 -37.32 12.64 -4.00
N PRO A 799 -38.41 13.22 -3.45
CA PRO A 799 -38.61 14.67 -3.47
C PRO A 799 -37.58 15.48 -2.66
N LEU A 800 -36.84 14.85 -1.74
CA LEU A 800 -35.78 15.52 -0.97
C LEU A 800 -34.45 15.57 -1.73
N ALA A 801 -34.24 14.70 -2.72
CA ALA A 801 -32.97 14.59 -3.43
C ALA A 801 -32.78 15.70 -4.48
N ASN A 802 -31.61 16.33 -4.49
CA ASN A 802 -31.17 17.25 -5.54
C ASN A 802 -30.60 16.52 -6.77
N PHE A 803 -30.66 15.19 -6.76
CA PHE A 803 -30.14 14.29 -7.79
C PHE A 803 -31.24 13.30 -8.23
N PRO A 804 -31.20 12.83 -9.49
CA PRO A 804 -32.12 11.81 -9.97
C PRO A 804 -31.78 10.42 -9.40
N TYR A 805 -32.83 9.64 -9.16
CA TYR A 805 -32.73 8.19 -9.02
C TYR A 805 -32.84 7.50 -10.37
N ILE A 806 -32.07 6.43 -10.57
CA ILE A 806 -32.13 5.63 -11.81
C ILE A 806 -32.34 4.13 -11.59
N SER A 807 -33.27 3.57 -12.34
CA SER A 807 -33.47 2.12 -12.52
C SER A 807 -34.34 1.87 -13.75
N SER A 808 -33.84 1.07 -14.69
CA SER A 808 -34.51 0.76 -15.95
C SER A 808 -35.46 -0.44 -15.85
N ASN A 809 -35.21 -1.37 -14.92
CA ASN A 809 -35.94 -2.63 -14.81
C ASN A 809 -36.98 -2.68 -13.69
N VAL A 810 -37.16 -1.61 -12.89
CA VAL A 810 -38.34 -1.47 -12.03
C VAL A 810 -39.43 -0.76 -12.82
N ILE A 811 -40.43 -1.54 -13.27
CA ILE A 811 -41.41 -1.11 -14.26
C ILE A 811 -42.85 -1.47 -13.85
N ASP A 812 -43.81 -0.73 -14.41
CA ASP A 812 -45.23 -1.06 -14.28
C ASP A 812 -45.63 -2.27 -15.15
N ALA A 813 -46.87 -2.72 -15.02
CA ALA A 813 -47.42 -3.82 -15.82
C ALA A 813 -47.45 -3.56 -17.35
N LYS A 814 -47.19 -2.31 -17.80
CA LYS A 814 -47.08 -1.93 -19.22
C LYS A 814 -45.63 -1.81 -19.67
N GLY A 815 -44.67 -2.19 -18.82
CA GLY A 815 -43.24 -2.11 -19.09
C GLY A 815 -42.66 -0.71 -19.04
N LYS A 816 -43.31 0.25 -18.35
CA LYS A 816 -42.83 1.62 -18.23
C LYS A 816 -42.18 1.89 -16.88
N THR A 817 -41.04 2.57 -16.91
CA THR A 817 -40.42 3.16 -15.71
C THR A 817 -41.35 4.26 -15.13
N PRO A 818 -41.58 4.27 -13.82
CA PRO A 818 -42.30 5.33 -13.11
C PRO A 818 -41.71 6.72 -13.32
N ALA A 819 -42.50 7.78 -13.09
CA ALA A 819 -42.10 9.15 -13.42
C ALA A 819 -41.10 9.76 -12.42
N GLU A 820 -41.05 9.23 -11.20
CA GLU A 820 -40.24 9.73 -10.10
C GLU A 820 -38.76 9.30 -10.19
N TRP A 821 -38.45 8.22 -10.90
CA TRP A 821 -37.07 7.84 -11.27
C TRP A 821 -36.95 7.67 -12.79
N LYS A 822 -35.73 7.43 -13.28
CA LYS A 822 -35.47 7.35 -14.73
C LYS A 822 -34.78 6.03 -15.09
N PRO A 823 -34.96 5.52 -16.31
CA PRO A 823 -34.16 4.38 -16.77
C PRO A 823 -32.67 4.77 -16.96
N SER A 824 -32.43 6.01 -17.38
CA SER A 824 -31.10 6.59 -17.55
C SER A 824 -31.08 8.10 -17.37
N VAL A 825 -29.89 8.65 -17.16
CA VAL A 825 -29.60 10.09 -17.20
C VAL A 825 -28.39 10.35 -18.11
N VAL A 826 -28.35 11.52 -18.75
CA VAL A 826 -27.21 11.95 -19.56
C VAL A 826 -26.68 13.26 -19.00
N PHE A 827 -25.40 13.27 -18.65
CA PHE A 827 -24.68 14.48 -18.26
C PHE A 827 -23.91 15.04 -19.46
N ASP A 828 -23.94 16.36 -19.60
CA ASP A 828 -23.28 17.12 -20.67
C ASP A 828 -22.32 18.14 -20.03
N THR A 829 -21.36 17.63 -19.25
CA THR A 829 -20.55 18.41 -18.30
C THR A 829 -19.04 18.36 -18.58
N PHE A 830 -18.62 17.83 -19.73
CA PHE A 830 -17.19 17.57 -20.05
C PHE A 830 -16.80 18.17 -21.41
N ASP A 831 -16.99 19.49 -21.58
CA ASP A 831 -16.69 20.22 -22.82
C ASP A 831 -17.29 19.60 -24.11
N GLY A 832 -18.56 19.16 -24.02
CA GLY A 832 -19.31 18.54 -25.12
C GLY A 832 -19.23 17.00 -25.16
N GLY A 833 -18.56 16.38 -24.20
CA GLY A 833 -18.63 14.94 -23.93
C GLY A 833 -19.90 14.57 -23.16
N LYS A 834 -20.80 13.81 -23.81
CA LYS A 834 -22.02 13.27 -23.18
C LYS A 834 -21.75 11.92 -22.53
N VAL A 835 -22.08 11.80 -21.25
CA VAL A 835 -21.97 10.55 -20.49
C VAL A 835 -23.35 10.10 -20.07
N GLY A 836 -23.76 8.92 -20.54
CA GLY A 836 -25.02 8.28 -20.15
C GLY A 836 -24.81 7.33 -18.99
N PHE A 837 -25.65 7.44 -17.96
CA PHE A 837 -25.76 6.45 -16.89
C PHE A 837 -27.05 5.65 -17.06
N VAL A 838 -26.96 4.33 -17.16
CA VAL A 838 -28.11 3.42 -17.20
C VAL A 838 -28.22 2.69 -15.87
N GLY A 839 -29.37 2.82 -15.20
CA GLY A 839 -29.61 2.24 -13.87
C GLY A 839 -30.27 0.86 -13.94
N TYR A 840 -30.03 -0.02 -12.97
CA TYR A 840 -30.86 -1.20 -12.73
C TYR A 840 -30.86 -1.63 -11.25
N THR A 841 -31.90 -2.35 -10.86
CA THR A 841 -32.09 -2.96 -9.54
C THR A 841 -31.91 -4.48 -9.65
N ASN A 842 -31.29 -5.11 -8.65
CA ASN A 842 -31.09 -6.55 -8.58
C ASN A 842 -32.39 -7.35 -8.70
N GLU A 843 -32.34 -8.47 -9.42
CA GLU A 843 -33.52 -9.28 -9.75
C GLU A 843 -34.13 -9.98 -8.52
N ASP A 844 -33.32 -10.24 -7.49
CA ASP A 844 -33.76 -10.85 -6.24
C ASP A 844 -34.29 -9.84 -5.21
N ALA A 845 -34.26 -8.53 -5.51
CA ALA A 845 -34.75 -7.48 -4.62
C ALA A 845 -36.15 -7.74 -4.03
N PRO A 846 -37.16 -8.27 -4.77
CA PRO A 846 -38.48 -8.57 -4.19
C PRO A 846 -38.46 -9.61 -3.07
N ALA A 847 -37.42 -10.44 -2.98
CA ALA A 847 -37.22 -11.43 -1.92
C ALA A 847 -36.43 -10.86 -0.73
N LEU A 848 -35.80 -9.70 -0.88
CA LEU A 848 -34.91 -9.09 0.12
C LEU A 848 -35.57 -7.96 0.93
N VAL A 849 -36.71 -7.46 0.47
CA VAL A 849 -37.54 -6.47 1.18
C VAL A 849 -38.88 -7.07 1.60
N PHE A 850 -39.66 -6.31 2.37
CA PHE A 850 -40.99 -6.74 2.76
C PHE A 850 -41.85 -7.09 1.51
N PRO A 851 -42.45 -8.28 1.44
CA PRO A 851 -43.25 -8.70 0.29
C PRO A 851 -44.37 -7.70 -0.03
N GLY A 852 -44.49 -7.31 -1.30
CA GLY A 852 -45.41 -6.26 -1.76
C GLY A 852 -44.84 -4.84 -1.72
N SER A 853 -43.62 -4.61 -1.20
CA SER A 853 -42.98 -3.29 -1.21
C SER A 853 -42.82 -2.67 -2.61
N PHE A 854 -42.78 -3.50 -3.66
CA PHE A 854 -42.70 -3.04 -5.04
C PHE A 854 -44.06 -2.70 -5.64
N ASP A 855 -45.19 -3.17 -5.08
CA ASP A 855 -46.50 -3.06 -5.73
C ASP A 855 -46.90 -1.59 -5.99
N PRO A 856 -47.42 -1.26 -7.19
CA PRO A 856 -47.83 -2.16 -8.29
C PRO A 856 -46.72 -2.42 -9.34
N PHE A 857 -45.45 -2.11 -9.03
CA PHE A 857 -44.31 -2.32 -9.92
C PHE A 857 -43.70 -3.70 -9.70
N HIS A 858 -42.90 -4.14 -10.67
CA HIS A 858 -42.12 -5.38 -10.56
C HIS A 858 -40.72 -5.17 -11.12
N VAL A 859 -39.80 -6.03 -10.71
CA VAL A 859 -38.42 -6.07 -11.20
C VAL A 859 -38.34 -7.02 -12.39
N ALA A 860 -38.06 -6.48 -13.57
CA ALA A 860 -37.86 -7.25 -14.79
C ALA A 860 -36.42 -7.78 -14.91
N PRO A 861 -36.17 -8.84 -15.71
CA PRO A 861 -34.83 -9.32 -15.99
C PRO A 861 -33.92 -8.20 -16.51
N ARG A 862 -32.76 -8.01 -15.88
CA ARG A 862 -31.94 -6.80 -16.04
C ARG A 862 -31.26 -6.71 -17.40
N LEU A 863 -30.66 -7.81 -17.89
CA LEU A 863 -29.85 -7.82 -19.11
C LEU A 863 -30.60 -7.27 -20.33
N PRO A 864 -31.78 -7.78 -20.72
CA PRO A 864 -32.48 -7.27 -21.91
C PRO A 864 -32.88 -5.79 -21.76
N ILE A 865 -33.35 -5.38 -20.58
CA ILE A 865 -33.83 -4.01 -20.32
C ILE A 865 -32.66 -3.01 -20.33
N VAL A 866 -31.55 -3.35 -19.67
CA VAL A 866 -30.34 -2.53 -19.65
C VAL A 866 -29.77 -2.40 -21.06
N GLN A 867 -29.64 -3.51 -21.80
CA GLN A 867 -29.09 -3.47 -23.16
C GLN A 867 -29.97 -2.65 -24.12
N ASP A 868 -31.29 -2.74 -24.01
CA ASP A 868 -32.22 -1.91 -24.80
C ASP A 868 -32.06 -0.42 -24.50
N GLU A 869 -31.89 -0.05 -23.24
CA GLU A 869 -31.67 1.34 -22.85
C GLU A 869 -30.30 1.87 -23.31
N VAL A 870 -29.25 1.04 -23.20
CA VAL A 870 -27.93 1.31 -23.78
C VAL A 870 -28.04 1.57 -25.28
N ASN A 871 -28.76 0.70 -26.01
CA ASN A 871 -28.99 0.84 -27.45
C ASN A 871 -29.75 2.13 -27.77
N ARG A 872 -30.77 2.49 -26.97
CA ARG A 872 -31.54 3.74 -27.11
C ARG A 872 -30.69 4.99 -26.87
N LEU A 873 -29.76 4.96 -25.92
CA LEU A 873 -28.82 6.07 -25.70
C LEU A 873 -27.83 6.20 -26.85
N ARG A 874 -27.27 5.08 -27.33
CA ARG A 874 -26.38 5.08 -28.51
C ARG A 874 -27.07 5.58 -29.77
N SER A 875 -28.33 5.20 -30.00
CA SER A 875 -29.11 5.69 -31.15
C SER A 875 -29.38 7.20 -31.09
N LYS A 876 -29.27 7.82 -29.91
CA LYS A 876 -29.34 9.27 -29.69
C LYS A 876 -27.97 9.96 -29.70
N GLY A 877 -26.90 9.23 -30.04
CA GLY A 877 -25.54 9.76 -30.16
C GLY A 877 -24.78 9.86 -28.84
N VAL A 878 -25.27 9.26 -27.74
CA VAL A 878 -24.50 9.13 -26.50
C VAL A 878 -23.54 7.97 -26.67
N LYS A 879 -22.23 8.28 -26.73
CA LYS A 879 -21.20 7.29 -27.06
C LYS A 879 -20.49 6.72 -25.83
N THR A 880 -20.43 7.50 -24.75
CA THR A 880 -19.88 7.09 -23.45
C THR A 880 -21.01 6.65 -22.55
N ILE A 881 -21.01 5.38 -22.13
CA ILE A 881 -22.08 4.80 -21.31
C ILE A 881 -21.48 4.08 -20.12
N ILE A 882 -21.98 4.44 -18.94
CA ILE A 882 -21.73 3.75 -17.67
C ILE A 882 -23.03 3.06 -17.27
N VAL A 883 -22.98 1.76 -17.02
CA VAL A 883 -24.07 1.06 -16.34
C VAL A 883 -23.79 1.09 -14.85
N ILE A 884 -24.80 1.39 -14.05
CA ILE A 884 -24.72 1.37 -12.60
C ILE A 884 -25.93 0.62 -12.07
N GLY A 885 -25.72 -0.31 -11.15
CA GLY A 885 -26.84 -0.98 -10.54
C GLY A 885 -26.41 -1.98 -9.50
N HIS A 886 -27.43 -2.58 -8.89
CA HIS A 886 -27.30 -3.16 -7.56
C HIS A 886 -27.01 -4.66 -7.56
N ASP A 887 -26.17 -5.14 -8.48
CA ASP A 887 -25.57 -6.47 -8.38
C ASP A 887 -24.11 -6.34 -7.92
N GLY A 888 -23.61 -7.39 -7.26
CA GLY A 888 -22.23 -7.47 -6.81
C GLY A 888 -21.51 -8.75 -7.22
N ALA A 889 -20.20 -8.77 -7.04
CA ALA A 889 -19.40 -9.99 -7.04
C ALA A 889 -19.61 -10.76 -5.73
N THR A 890 -19.62 -12.08 -5.80
CA THR A 890 -19.90 -12.92 -4.62
C THR A 890 -18.69 -13.76 -4.20
N ASP A 891 -17.65 -13.82 -5.02
CA ASP A 891 -16.43 -14.58 -4.78
C ASP A 891 -15.27 -14.07 -5.66
N GLY A 892 -14.07 -14.61 -5.44
CA GLY A 892 -12.85 -14.33 -6.20
C GLY A 892 -11.94 -13.31 -5.52
N SER A 893 -11.18 -12.57 -6.32
CA SER A 893 -10.28 -11.50 -5.84
C SER A 893 -10.63 -10.16 -6.49
N LEU A 894 -9.98 -9.09 -6.02
CA LEU A 894 -10.14 -7.74 -6.57
C LEU A 894 -10.03 -7.69 -8.10
N THR A 895 -9.12 -8.46 -8.69
CA THR A 895 -8.84 -8.45 -10.15
C THR A 895 -9.41 -9.65 -10.89
N ASN A 896 -9.75 -10.73 -10.18
CA ASN A 896 -10.37 -11.93 -10.74
C ASN A 896 -11.65 -12.32 -9.97
N PRO A 897 -12.69 -11.48 -10.00
CA PRO A 897 -13.96 -11.73 -9.31
C PRO A 897 -14.89 -12.66 -10.10
N THR A 898 -15.89 -13.22 -9.41
CA THR A 898 -17.02 -13.95 -10.00
C THR A 898 -18.35 -13.52 -9.34
N GLY A 899 -19.48 -13.77 -10.00
CA GLY A 899 -20.81 -13.50 -9.47
C GLY A 899 -21.71 -12.69 -10.41
N PRO A 900 -22.93 -12.34 -9.98
CA PRO A 900 -23.97 -11.73 -10.83
C PRO A 900 -23.54 -10.46 -11.56
N LEU A 901 -22.71 -9.62 -10.93
CA LEU A 901 -22.13 -8.43 -11.55
C LEU A 901 -21.24 -8.79 -12.76
N ILE A 902 -20.42 -9.83 -12.61
CA ILE A 902 -19.48 -10.30 -13.63
C ILE A 902 -20.20 -11.01 -14.76
N ASP A 903 -21.23 -11.80 -14.44
CA ASP A 903 -22.08 -12.46 -15.43
C ASP A 903 -22.80 -11.45 -16.33
N LEU A 904 -23.25 -10.32 -15.76
CA LEU A 904 -23.82 -9.21 -16.52
C LEU A 904 -22.74 -8.51 -17.36
N ALA A 905 -21.58 -8.22 -16.76
CA ALA A 905 -20.47 -7.53 -17.41
C ALA A 905 -20.01 -8.25 -18.70
N ASP A 906 -19.91 -9.57 -18.66
CA ASP A 906 -19.44 -10.39 -19.78
C ASP A 906 -20.45 -10.48 -20.94
N GLN A 907 -21.72 -10.13 -20.70
CA GLN A 907 -22.79 -10.15 -21.70
C GLN A 907 -23.14 -8.76 -22.28
N LEU A 908 -22.83 -7.68 -21.56
CA LEU A 908 -23.11 -6.32 -22.01
C LEU A 908 -22.26 -5.92 -23.22
N THR A 909 -22.87 -5.14 -24.12
CA THR A 909 -22.19 -4.57 -25.29
C THR A 909 -22.44 -3.08 -25.39
N GLY A 910 -21.44 -2.32 -25.87
CA GLY A 910 -21.56 -0.87 -25.99
C GLY A 910 -21.61 -0.15 -24.65
N VAL A 911 -20.93 -0.67 -23.63
CA VAL A 911 -20.79 -0.06 -22.31
C VAL A 911 -19.30 0.15 -22.03
N ASP A 912 -18.93 1.30 -21.48
CA ASP A 912 -17.54 1.65 -21.20
C ASP A 912 -17.11 1.21 -19.81
N ALA A 913 -18.02 1.35 -18.83
CA ALA A 913 -17.84 0.88 -17.46
C ALA A 913 -19.14 0.37 -16.81
N LEU A 914 -19.02 -0.55 -15.87
CA LEU A 914 -20.08 -1.09 -15.03
C LEU A 914 -19.72 -0.92 -13.55
N ILE A 915 -20.57 -0.21 -12.81
CA ILE A 915 -20.44 0.00 -11.37
C ILE A 915 -21.44 -0.93 -10.66
N GLY A 916 -20.92 -1.86 -9.86
CA GLY A 916 -21.69 -2.77 -9.02
C GLY A 916 -21.85 -2.28 -7.57
N ASP A 917 -22.59 -3.06 -6.80
CA ASP A 917 -22.96 -2.78 -5.40
C ASP A 917 -23.43 -4.08 -4.69
N HIS A 918 -24.19 -3.99 -3.59
CA HIS A 918 -24.99 -5.05 -2.95
C HIS A 918 -24.24 -6.06 -2.07
N SER A 919 -23.09 -6.56 -2.50
CA SER A 919 -22.45 -7.72 -1.86
C SER A 919 -21.31 -7.37 -0.91
N ASN A 920 -21.02 -6.07 -0.70
CA ASN A 920 -19.89 -5.58 0.10
C ASN A 920 -18.55 -6.20 -0.37
N PHE A 921 -18.38 -6.35 -1.69
CA PHE A 921 -17.16 -6.87 -2.29
C PHE A 921 -16.36 -5.73 -2.92
N GLN A 922 -15.05 -5.94 -3.12
CA GLN A 922 -14.23 -4.97 -3.83
C GLN A 922 -13.79 -5.56 -5.16
N VAL A 923 -14.11 -4.86 -6.25
CA VAL A 923 -13.79 -5.28 -7.61
C VAL A 923 -13.14 -4.13 -8.36
N LEU A 924 -12.08 -4.45 -9.11
CA LEU A 924 -11.49 -3.56 -10.09
C LEU A 924 -10.81 -4.40 -11.18
N THR A 925 -11.54 -4.62 -12.28
CA THR A 925 -11.09 -5.50 -13.36
C THR A 925 -11.57 -4.99 -14.72
N THR A 926 -10.80 -5.24 -15.78
CA THR A 926 -11.23 -5.03 -17.16
C THR A 926 -11.54 -6.38 -17.78
N ARG A 927 -12.78 -6.54 -18.28
CA ARG A 927 -13.27 -7.79 -18.85
C ARG A 927 -12.76 -8.01 -20.28
N PRO A 928 -12.80 -9.25 -20.81
CA PRO A 928 -12.34 -9.55 -22.17
C PRO A 928 -13.07 -8.78 -23.29
N ASN A 929 -14.32 -8.38 -23.08
CA ASN A 929 -15.07 -7.49 -23.98
C ASN A 929 -14.64 -6.02 -23.89
N GLY A 930 -13.64 -5.72 -23.07
CA GLY A 930 -13.11 -4.40 -22.79
C GLY A 930 -13.87 -3.64 -21.72
N LEU A 931 -14.94 -4.14 -21.10
CA LEU A 931 -15.71 -3.41 -20.08
C LEU A 931 -14.90 -3.24 -18.78
N LEU A 932 -14.81 -2.01 -18.23
CA LEU A 932 -14.23 -1.78 -16.91
C LEU A 932 -15.30 -2.01 -15.83
N VAL A 933 -15.03 -2.88 -14.86
CA VAL A 933 -15.97 -3.23 -13.79
C VAL A 933 -15.38 -2.81 -12.45
N THR A 934 -16.20 -2.14 -11.63
CA THR A 934 -15.83 -1.70 -10.28
C THR A 934 -16.93 -1.99 -9.27
N GLU A 935 -16.54 -2.32 -8.04
CA GLU A 935 -17.41 -2.44 -6.86
C GLU A 935 -16.60 -2.04 -5.63
N ASN A 936 -17.25 -1.42 -4.64
CA ASN A 936 -16.62 -0.98 -3.40
C ASN A 936 -17.20 -1.67 -2.18
N LEU A 937 -16.40 -1.69 -1.11
CA LEU A 937 -16.93 -2.01 0.23
C LEU A 937 -17.99 -0.99 0.65
N SER A 938 -18.99 -1.49 1.38
CA SER A 938 -20.17 -0.74 1.80
C SER A 938 -19.87 0.39 2.79
N LYS A 939 -20.88 1.22 3.06
CA LYS A 939 -20.90 2.23 4.15
C LYS A 939 -19.85 3.34 4.01
N GLY A 940 -19.32 3.52 2.81
CA GLY A 940 -18.35 4.58 2.50
C GLY A 940 -16.99 4.39 3.18
N VAL A 941 -16.64 3.17 3.61
CA VAL A 941 -15.26 2.87 4.08
C VAL A 941 -14.27 2.79 2.92
N ARG A 942 -14.77 2.75 1.68
CA ARG A 942 -14.02 2.92 0.44
C ARG A 942 -14.82 3.81 -0.50
N PHE A 943 -14.12 4.44 -1.43
CA PHE A 943 -14.73 4.96 -2.64
C PHE A 943 -13.79 4.70 -3.83
N THR A 944 -14.37 4.59 -5.02
CA THR A 944 -13.61 4.43 -6.28
C THR A 944 -13.65 5.73 -7.06
N ARG A 945 -12.52 6.10 -7.66
CA ARG A 945 -12.43 7.10 -8.73
C ARG A 945 -12.29 6.39 -10.07
N LEU A 946 -13.33 6.44 -10.89
CA LEU A 946 -13.30 6.01 -12.28
C LEU A 946 -12.79 7.16 -13.15
N ARG A 947 -11.89 6.88 -14.09
CA ARG A 947 -11.37 7.86 -15.05
C ARG A 947 -11.55 7.33 -16.46
N LEU A 948 -12.44 7.98 -17.23
CA LEU A 948 -12.67 7.67 -18.64
C LEU A 948 -12.14 8.82 -19.50
N VAL A 949 -11.13 8.56 -20.31
CA VAL A 949 -10.54 9.59 -21.17
C VAL A 949 -11.25 9.59 -22.52
N LEU A 950 -11.99 10.65 -22.77
CA LEU A 950 -12.66 10.95 -24.02
C LEU A 950 -11.68 11.58 -25.00
N ASP A 951 -11.66 11.06 -26.21
CA ASP A 951 -11.10 11.76 -27.35
C ASP A 951 -12.17 12.66 -27.96
N THR A 952 -12.02 13.99 -27.86
CA THR A 952 -13.04 14.95 -28.32
C THR A 952 -13.24 14.96 -29.84
N LYS A 953 -12.26 14.48 -30.63
CA LYS A 953 -12.36 14.36 -32.09
C LYS A 953 -13.12 13.10 -32.49
N GLN A 954 -12.79 11.96 -31.88
CA GLN A 954 -13.47 10.67 -32.14
C GLN A 954 -14.84 10.58 -31.43
N LYS A 955 -15.00 11.37 -30.36
CA LYS A 955 -16.13 11.37 -29.44
C LYS A 955 -16.32 10.01 -28.74
N THR A 956 -15.24 9.29 -28.49
CA THR A 956 -15.25 7.96 -27.86
C THR A 956 -14.22 7.88 -26.73
N VAL A 957 -14.47 7.02 -25.76
CA VAL A 957 -13.49 6.70 -24.72
C VAL A 957 -12.33 5.95 -25.36
N VAL A 958 -11.11 6.45 -25.19
CA VAL A 958 -9.87 5.85 -25.71
C VAL A 958 -9.03 5.20 -24.63
N TYR A 959 -9.25 5.61 -23.37
CA TYR A 959 -8.58 5.05 -22.21
C TYR A 959 -9.52 5.01 -21.01
N LYS A 960 -9.37 4.01 -20.16
CA LYS A 960 -10.14 3.86 -18.93
C LYS A 960 -9.33 3.20 -17.84
N THR A 961 -9.52 3.70 -16.63
CA THR A 961 -8.90 3.17 -15.42
C THR A 961 -9.78 3.50 -14.22
N ALA A 962 -9.49 2.86 -13.10
CA ALA A 962 -10.06 3.19 -11.82
C ALA A 962 -9.00 3.02 -10.72
N ASP A 963 -9.22 3.71 -9.61
CA ASP A 963 -8.45 3.60 -8.38
C ASP A 963 -9.40 3.67 -7.18
N PHE A 964 -9.06 3.01 -6.07
CA PHE A 964 -9.84 3.07 -4.84
C PHE A 964 -9.04 3.69 -3.70
N HIS A 965 -9.76 4.30 -2.76
CA HIS A 965 -9.16 5.06 -1.67
C HIS A 965 -9.78 4.75 -0.31
N LYS A 966 -8.97 4.90 0.74
CA LYS A 966 -9.39 4.76 2.13
C LYS A 966 -9.63 6.14 2.76
N PRO A 967 -10.89 6.56 2.98
CA PRO A 967 -11.21 7.86 3.55
C PRO A 967 -11.01 7.85 5.08
N TRP A 968 -9.75 7.82 5.52
CA TRP A 968 -9.40 7.94 6.94
C TRP A 968 -9.82 9.30 7.50
N ASP A 969 -10.21 9.34 8.77
CA ASP A 969 -10.55 10.59 9.47
C ASP A 969 -9.30 11.34 9.97
N ILE A 970 -8.25 10.61 10.32
CA ILE A 970 -7.01 11.17 10.87
C ILE A 970 -6.34 12.12 9.89
N GLY A 971 -6.02 13.32 10.39
CA GLY A 971 -5.44 14.41 9.62
C GLY A 971 -6.38 15.03 8.60
N MET A 972 -7.66 14.63 8.58
CA MET A 972 -8.66 15.17 7.67
C MET A 972 -9.64 16.05 8.44
N THR A 973 -9.89 17.27 7.93
CA THR A 973 -10.90 18.14 8.53
C THR A 973 -12.29 17.72 8.05
N PRO A 974 -13.26 17.43 8.95
CA PRO A 974 -14.62 17.10 8.54
C PRO A 974 -15.33 18.34 8.00
N ASP A 975 -16.24 18.16 7.03
CA ASP A 975 -17.13 19.23 6.58
C ASP A 975 -17.97 19.76 7.77
N PRO A 976 -17.86 21.06 8.09
CA PRO A 976 -18.43 21.61 9.32
C PRO A 976 -19.96 21.60 9.32
N ASP A 977 -20.60 21.79 8.16
CA ASP A 977 -22.05 21.85 8.05
C ASP A 977 -22.65 20.44 8.20
N ILE A 978 -22.05 19.44 7.53
CA ILE A 978 -22.45 18.04 7.70
C ILE A 978 -22.20 17.59 9.14
N GLN A 979 -21.06 17.94 9.73
CA GLN A 979 -20.78 17.59 11.13
C GLN A 979 -21.77 18.25 12.09
N ALA A 980 -22.17 19.51 11.86
CA ALA A 980 -23.20 20.18 12.64
C ALA A 980 -24.56 19.47 12.52
N ARG A 981 -24.95 19.04 11.32
CA ARG A 981 -26.17 18.25 11.10
C ARG A 981 -26.13 16.92 11.86
N ILE A 982 -25.01 16.19 11.80
CA ILE A 982 -24.82 14.94 12.55
C ILE A 982 -24.91 15.19 14.06
N ASN A 983 -24.27 16.25 14.56
CA ASN A 983 -24.32 16.60 15.98
C ASN A 983 -25.75 16.91 16.45
N GLN A 984 -26.54 17.63 15.63
CA GLN A 984 -27.95 17.89 15.92
C GLN A 984 -28.77 16.60 15.99
N LEU A 985 -28.64 15.71 15.00
CA LEU A 985 -29.33 14.42 15.00
C LEU A 985 -28.96 13.59 16.23
N ASN A 986 -27.68 13.58 16.60
CA ASN A 986 -27.22 12.88 17.78
C ASN A 986 -27.80 13.46 19.08
N ALA A 987 -27.88 14.79 19.19
CA ALA A 987 -28.47 15.46 20.35
C ALA A 987 -29.96 15.15 20.50
N ASP A 988 -30.70 15.09 19.39
CA ASP A 988 -32.13 14.77 19.39
C ASP A 988 -32.40 13.31 19.80
N LEU A 989 -31.50 12.40 19.43
CA LEU A 989 -31.65 10.96 19.70
C LEU A 989 -31.08 10.50 21.03
N ALA A 990 -30.06 11.17 21.58
CA ALA A 990 -29.37 10.75 22.79
C ALA A 990 -30.30 10.46 23.99
N PRO A 991 -31.34 11.28 24.29
CA PRO A 991 -32.28 11.00 25.39
C PRO A 991 -33.11 9.72 25.21
N ILE A 992 -33.25 9.23 23.99
CA ILE A 992 -34.07 8.06 23.65
C ILE A 992 -33.14 6.84 23.51
N LEU A 993 -32.20 6.94 22.57
CA LEU A 993 -31.36 5.82 22.13
C LEU A 993 -30.17 5.57 23.07
N GLY A 994 -29.70 6.57 23.80
CA GLY A 994 -28.65 6.44 24.81
C GLY A 994 -29.11 5.79 26.12
N THR A 995 -30.40 5.51 26.27
CA THR A 995 -30.95 4.87 27.48
C THR A 995 -30.36 3.47 27.64
N VAL A 996 -29.62 3.23 28.72
CA VAL A 996 -29.14 1.90 29.11
C VAL A 996 -30.34 1.08 29.60
N ILE A 997 -30.62 -0.03 28.93
CA ILE A 997 -31.75 -0.92 29.23
C ILE A 997 -31.32 -2.20 29.95
N GLY A 998 -30.02 -2.47 29.99
CA GLY A 998 -29.45 -3.62 30.70
C GLY A 998 -27.96 -3.77 30.39
N SER A 999 -27.42 -4.93 30.71
CA SER A 999 -26.01 -5.27 30.45
C SER A 999 -25.81 -6.76 30.18
N SER A 1000 -24.62 -7.15 29.73
CA SER A 1000 -24.19 -8.53 29.51
C SER A 1000 -22.86 -8.81 30.21
N ASN A 1001 -22.66 -10.01 30.76
CA ASN A 1001 -21.37 -10.42 31.33
C ASN A 1001 -20.33 -10.80 30.26
N VAL A 1002 -20.78 -11.05 29.03
CA VAL A 1002 -19.92 -11.33 27.87
C VAL A 1002 -20.20 -10.33 26.75
N GLU A 1003 -19.24 -10.15 25.84
CA GLU A 1003 -19.46 -9.35 24.64
C GLU A 1003 -20.39 -10.09 23.67
N VAL A 1004 -21.41 -9.40 23.15
CA VAL A 1004 -22.39 -9.96 22.20
C VAL A 1004 -22.18 -9.28 20.84
N LEU A 1005 -21.28 -9.87 20.06
CA LEU A 1005 -20.93 -9.41 18.71
C LEU A 1005 -21.91 -9.93 17.65
N ARG A 1006 -21.93 -9.24 16.51
CA ARG A 1006 -22.59 -9.73 15.29
C ARG A 1006 -21.91 -10.95 14.70
N SER A 1007 -20.59 -11.03 14.84
CA SER A 1007 -19.79 -12.08 14.23
C SER A 1007 -20.24 -13.46 14.67
N ASP A 1008 -20.30 -14.40 13.74
CA ASP A 1008 -20.59 -15.79 14.05
C ASP A 1008 -19.34 -16.55 14.51
N VAL A 1009 -19.53 -17.77 15.02
CA VAL A 1009 -18.43 -18.63 15.49
C VAL A 1009 -17.50 -19.13 14.41
N CYS A 1010 -17.80 -18.86 13.14
CA CYS A 1010 -16.92 -19.15 12.03
C CYS A 1010 -16.04 -17.94 11.66
N GLY A 1011 -16.07 -16.89 12.48
CA GLY A 1011 -15.21 -15.71 12.34
C GLY A 1011 -15.71 -14.71 11.30
N ARG A 1012 -16.93 -14.89 10.76
CA ARG A 1012 -17.51 -13.96 9.79
C ARG A 1012 -18.13 -12.77 10.50
N ALA A 1013 -17.69 -11.56 10.17
CA ALA A 1013 -18.23 -10.33 10.74
C ALA A 1013 -19.72 -10.07 10.39
N ASP A 1014 -20.21 -10.62 9.27
CA ASP A 1014 -21.62 -10.47 8.86
C ASP A 1014 -22.59 -11.40 9.60
N GLY A 1015 -22.09 -12.45 10.26
CA GLY A 1015 -22.86 -13.40 11.08
C GLY A 1015 -23.75 -14.36 10.29
N ARG A 1016 -23.39 -14.66 9.03
CA ARG A 1016 -24.28 -15.35 8.07
C ARG A 1016 -23.94 -16.81 7.77
N LEU A 1017 -22.92 -17.40 8.39
CA LEU A 1017 -22.52 -18.79 8.11
C LEU A 1017 -22.72 -19.73 9.29
N CYS A 1018 -22.68 -19.21 10.52
CA CYS A 1018 -22.70 -20.02 11.73
C CYS A 1018 -23.54 -19.39 12.86
N GLU A 1019 -23.69 -20.12 13.96
CA GLU A 1019 -24.33 -19.63 15.19
C GLU A 1019 -23.65 -18.35 15.70
N SER A 1020 -24.44 -17.38 16.15
CA SER A 1020 -23.95 -16.09 16.66
C SER A 1020 -24.63 -15.75 17.98
N LEU A 1021 -23.89 -15.12 18.90
CA LEU A 1021 -24.44 -14.73 20.20
C LEU A 1021 -25.60 -13.73 20.07
N VAL A 1022 -25.55 -12.83 19.09
CA VAL A 1022 -26.64 -11.91 18.81
C VAL A 1022 -27.89 -12.64 18.31
N GLY A 1023 -27.72 -13.67 17.48
CA GLY A 1023 -28.81 -14.52 16.99
C GLY A 1023 -29.47 -15.34 18.09
N ASP A 1024 -28.65 -15.95 18.96
CA ASP A 1024 -29.14 -16.69 20.12
C ASP A 1024 -29.92 -15.78 21.07
N THR A 1025 -29.39 -14.59 21.36
CA THR A 1025 -30.06 -13.63 22.25
C THR A 1025 -31.39 -13.16 21.69
N ALA A 1026 -31.44 -12.84 20.38
CA ALA A 1026 -32.66 -12.38 19.73
C ALA A 1026 -33.75 -13.48 19.71
N THR A 1027 -33.38 -14.70 19.36
CA THR A 1027 -34.33 -15.82 19.31
C THR A 1027 -34.75 -16.30 20.70
N ASP A 1028 -33.87 -16.25 21.70
CA ASP A 1028 -34.23 -16.52 23.09
C ASP A 1028 -35.24 -15.50 23.62
N ALA A 1029 -35.08 -14.22 23.28
CA ALA A 1029 -36.03 -13.17 23.62
C ALA A 1029 -37.42 -13.45 23.01
N MET A 1030 -37.48 -13.76 21.72
CA MET A 1030 -38.73 -14.11 21.02
C MET A 1030 -39.41 -15.33 21.65
N ARG A 1031 -38.67 -16.41 21.87
CA ARG A 1031 -39.22 -17.65 22.44
C ARG A 1031 -39.73 -17.42 23.86
N THR A 1032 -38.95 -16.71 24.68
CA THR A 1032 -39.28 -16.45 26.09
C THR A 1032 -40.54 -15.60 26.22
N ALA A 1033 -40.64 -14.51 25.46
CA ALA A 1033 -41.75 -13.57 25.50
C ALA A 1033 -43.11 -14.25 25.24
N TYR A 1034 -43.15 -15.26 24.39
CA TYR A 1034 -44.40 -15.95 23.99
C TYR A 1034 -44.52 -17.40 24.49
N SER A 1035 -43.66 -17.80 25.43
CA SER A 1035 -43.71 -19.13 26.06
C SER A 1035 -45.03 -19.38 26.79
N SER A 1036 -45.63 -18.34 27.39
CA SER A 1036 -46.91 -18.41 28.11
C SER A 1036 -48.11 -18.76 27.22
N ILE A 1037 -48.01 -18.49 25.92
CA ILE A 1037 -49.01 -18.87 24.90
C ILE A 1037 -48.59 -20.14 24.14
N GLY A 1038 -47.60 -20.87 24.64
CA GLY A 1038 -47.18 -22.18 24.14
C GLY A 1038 -46.18 -22.15 22.99
N VAL A 1039 -45.46 -21.05 22.74
CA VAL A 1039 -44.36 -21.05 21.76
C VAL A 1039 -43.22 -21.94 22.26
N GLU A 1040 -42.80 -22.88 21.41
CA GLU A 1040 -41.78 -23.88 21.71
C GLU A 1040 -40.42 -23.53 21.11
N PHE A 1041 -40.42 -22.95 19.90
CA PHE A 1041 -39.21 -22.63 19.14
C PHE A 1041 -39.28 -21.20 18.61
N ALA A 1042 -38.11 -20.57 18.43
CA ALA A 1042 -38.02 -19.30 17.71
C ALA A 1042 -36.94 -19.37 16.63
N ILE A 1043 -37.20 -18.72 15.49
CA ILE A 1043 -36.30 -18.70 14.34
C ILE A 1043 -36.28 -17.28 13.76
N THR A 1044 -35.09 -16.75 13.46
CA THR A 1044 -34.92 -15.51 12.71
C THR A 1044 -33.77 -15.64 11.73
N ASN A 1045 -33.87 -15.00 10.57
CA ASN A 1045 -32.81 -14.95 9.56
C ASN A 1045 -31.68 -14.01 10.01
N SER A 1046 -30.43 -14.40 9.79
CA SER A 1046 -29.23 -13.63 10.17
C SER A 1046 -29.10 -12.31 9.41
N GLY A 1047 -29.70 -12.22 8.22
CA GLY A 1047 -29.76 -11.00 7.40
C GLY A 1047 -30.47 -9.84 8.08
N GLY A 1048 -31.41 -10.15 8.99
CA GLY A 1048 -32.13 -9.19 9.83
C GLY A 1048 -31.30 -8.63 10.99
N LEU A 1049 -30.15 -9.22 11.32
CA LEU A 1049 -29.27 -8.83 12.43
C LEU A 1049 -28.12 -7.98 11.89
N ARG A 1050 -28.10 -6.67 12.20
CA ARG A 1050 -27.28 -5.69 11.47
C ARG A 1050 -26.07 -5.16 12.23
N ASP A 1051 -26.00 -5.34 13.55
CA ASP A 1051 -24.92 -4.84 14.38
C ASP A 1051 -24.67 -5.73 15.62
N ARG A 1052 -23.68 -5.38 16.44
CA ARG A 1052 -23.44 -5.97 17.77
C ARG A 1052 -24.50 -5.48 18.77
N LEU A 1053 -24.79 -6.28 19.79
CA LEU A 1053 -25.79 -5.92 20.81
C LEU A 1053 -25.19 -5.17 22.01
N THR A 1054 -23.96 -5.50 22.39
CA THR A 1054 -23.29 -4.84 23.53
C THR A 1054 -22.55 -3.58 23.12
N CYS A 1055 -22.55 -2.56 23.97
CA CYS A 1055 -21.76 -1.36 23.77
C CYS A 1055 -20.24 -1.64 23.73
N PRO A 1056 -19.49 -0.97 22.84
CA PRO A 1056 -18.03 -0.99 22.90
C PRO A 1056 -17.54 -0.26 24.18
N PRO A 1057 -16.40 -0.68 24.78
CA PRO A 1057 -15.88 -0.08 26.02
C PRO A 1057 -15.69 1.45 25.95
N ALA A 1058 -15.18 1.94 24.82
CA ALA A 1058 -14.93 3.36 24.61
C ALA A 1058 -16.22 4.22 24.52
N GLY A 1059 -17.40 3.61 24.43
CA GLY A 1059 -18.64 4.31 24.11
C GLY A 1059 -18.75 4.67 22.63
N GLY A 1060 -19.76 5.46 22.28
CA GLY A 1060 -20.04 5.90 20.90
C GLY A 1060 -20.72 4.84 20.02
N GLY A 1061 -20.41 4.88 18.73
CA GLY A 1061 -20.95 3.99 17.70
C GLY A 1061 -22.44 4.22 17.38
N ASN A 1062 -22.98 3.39 16.48
CA ASN A 1062 -24.36 3.45 15.99
C ASN A 1062 -25.42 3.33 17.11
N GLY A 1063 -25.04 2.77 18.27
CA GLY A 1063 -25.94 2.49 19.39
C GLY A 1063 -26.02 3.55 20.49
N PHE A 1064 -25.41 4.73 20.33
CA PHE A 1064 -25.47 5.81 21.35
C PHE A 1064 -24.90 5.39 22.71
N CYS A 1065 -23.80 4.63 22.70
CA CYS A 1065 -23.28 4.02 23.91
C CYS A 1065 -22.53 5.00 24.81
N PRO A 1066 -22.79 5.02 26.12
CA PRO A 1066 -21.89 5.66 27.06
C PRO A 1066 -20.59 4.85 27.19
N PRO A 1067 -19.44 5.49 27.47
CA PRO A 1067 -18.22 4.78 27.81
C PRO A 1067 -18.41 3.97 29.09
N SER A 1068 -17.81 2.78 29.16
CA SER A 1068 -17.88 1.88 30.31
C SER A 1068 -16.63 1.00 30.44
N ALA A 1069 -16.39 0.47 31.63
CA ALA A 1069 -15.29 -0.48 31.89
C ALA A 1069 -15.88 -1.89 32.08
N PRO A 1070 -16.07 -2.67 30.99
CA PRO A 1070 -16.63 -4.01 31.09
C PRO A 1070 -15.64 -5.02 31.70
N PRO A 1071 -16.12 -6.17 32.20
CA PRO A 1071 -17.54 -6.53 32.36
C PRO A 1071 -18.21 -5.85 33.58
N PRO A 1072 -19.54 -5.62 33.55
CA PRO A 1072 -20.47 -6.00 32.48
C PRO A 1072 -20.47 -5.00 31.30
N TYR A 1073 -20.75 -5.49 30.10
CA TYR A 1073 -20.94 -4.70 28.89
C TYR A 1073 -22.34 -4.09 28.87
N LEU A 1074 -22.46 -2.77 28.77
CA LEU A 1074 -23.75 -2.09 28.73
C LEU A 1074 -24.51 -2.40 27.44
N ILE A 1075 -25.84 -2.36 27.49
CA ILE A 1075 -26.73 -2.44 26.33
C ILE A 1075 -27.69 -1.26 26.39
N THR A 1076 -27.72 -0.47 25.32
CA THR A 1076 -28.62 0.68 25.18
C THR A 1076 -29.80 0.35 24.27
N ARG A 1077 -30.85 1.17 24.32
CA ARG A 1077 -31.96 1.09 23.37
C ARG A 1077 -31.49 1.25 21.92
N GLY A 1078 -30.52 2.12 21.71
CA GLY A 1078 -29.87 2.35 20.42
C GLY A 1078 -29.18 1.10 19.88
N GLN A 1079 -28.48 0.32 20.73
CA GLN A 1079 -27.87 -0.93 20.28
C GLN A 1079 -28.91 -1.96 19.80
N VAL A 1080 -30.03 -2.11 20.51
CA VAL A 1080 -31.11 -3.01 20.05
C VAL A 1080 -31.64 -2.60 18.67
N LEU A 1081 -31.82 -1.31 18.43
CA LEU A 1081 -32.24 -0.80 17.11
C LEU A 1081 -31.14 -0.93 16.05
N ALA A 1082 -29.86 -0.80 16.42
CA ALA A 1082 -28.75 -1.05 15.51
C ALA A 1082 -28.73 -2.52 15.06
N VAL A 1083 -29.06 -3.47 15.95
CA VAL A 1083 -29.24 -4.89 15.58
C VAL A 1083 -30.47 -5.09 14.71
N LEU A 1084 -31.61 -4.48 15.04
CA LEU A 1084 -32.92 -4.73 14.43
C LEU A 1084 -33.54 -3.44 13.82
N PRO A 1085 -32.98 -2.90 12.72
CA PRO A 1085 -33.38 -1.58 12.20
C PRO A 1085 -34.65 -1.57 11.36
N PHE A 1086 -35.22 -2.74 11.03
CA PHE A 1086 -36.31 -2.87 10.06
C PHE A 1086 -37.71 -2.67 10.66
N GLY A 1087 -37.83 -2.59 11.98
CA GLY A 1087 -39.14 -2.50 12.65
C GLY A 1087 -40.00 -3.77 12.49
N ASN A 1088 -39.37 -4.92 12.23
CA ASN A 1088 -40.07 -6.21 12.15
C ASN A 1088 -40.89 -6.47 13.40
N VAL A 1089 -42.03 -7.14 13.23
CA VAL A 1089 -42.82 -7.65 14.36
C VAL A 1089 -42.59 -9.15 14.51
N VAL A 1090 -42.68 -9.64 15.75
CA VAL A 1090 -42.72 -11.09 15.98
C VAL A 1090 -44.10 -11.59 15.57
N VAL A 1091 -44.14 -12.69 14.83
CA VAL A 1091 -45.36 -13.42 14.55
C VAL A 1091 -45.27 -14.81 15.16
N THR A 1092 -46.42 -15.35 15.56
CA THR A 1092 -46.51 -16.72 16.09
C THR A 1092 -47.49 -17.54 15.27
N LEU A 1093 -47.13 -18.79 15.00
CA LEU A 1093 -47.90 -19.69 14.15
C LEU A 1093 -47.67 -21.15 14.54
N GLN A 1094 -48.55 -22.03 14.07
CA GLN A 1094 -48.36 -23.47 14.17
C GLN A 1094 -47.85 -24.02 12.84
N LEU A 1095 -46.77 -24.80 12.91
CA LEU A 1095 -46.21 -25.54 11.78
C LEU A 1095 -46.20 -27.02 12.11
N ASN A 1096 -46.53 -27.87 11.13
CA ASN A 1096 -46.22 -29.28 11.24
C ASN A 1096 -44.70 -29.53 11.06
N GLY A 1097 -44.22 -30.70 11.47
CA GLY A 1097 -42.78 -31.00 11.40
C GLY A 1097 -42.19 -30.94 9.99
N ALA A 1098 -42.95 -31.26 8.94
CA ALA A 1098 -42.48 -31.15 7.57
C ALA A 1098 -42.31 -29.68 7.14
N GLU A 1099 -43.23 -28.80 7.54
CA GLU A 1099 -43.13 -27.35 7.30
C GLU A 1099 -41.93 -26.74 8.05
N LEU A 1100 -41.72 -27.13 9.32
CA LEU A 1100 -40.53 -26.72 10.08
C LEU A 1100 -39.24 -27.18 9.37
N LYS A 1101 -39.22 -28.42 8.84
CA LYS A 1101 -38.09 -28.91 8.05
C LYS A 1101 -37.86 -28.05 6.82
N THR A 1102 -38.89 -27.72 6.05
CA THR A 1102 -38.78 -26.85 4.88
C THR A 1102 -38.18 -25.48 5.23
N MET A 1103 -38.57 -24.91 6.38
CA MET A 1103 -38.03 -23.65 6.87
C MET A 1103 -36.51 -23.74 7.14
N LEU A 1104 -36.07 -24.78 7.87
CA LEU A 1104 -34.66 -25.01 8.17
C LEU A 1104 -33.85 -25.33 6.91
N GLU A 1105 -34.43 -26.10 5.97
CA GLU A 1105 -33.84 -26.40 4.67
C GLU A 1105 -33.62 -25.14 3.83
N ASN A 1106 -34.58 -24.20 3.82
CA ASN A 1106 -34.40 -22.91 3.16
C ASN A 1106 -33.20 -22.16 3.75
N GLY A 1107 -33.14 -22.08 5.07
CA GLY A 1107 -32.09 -21.34 5.76
C GLY A 1107 -30.66 -21.79 5.42
N VAL A 1108 -30.46 -23.08 5.15
CA VAL A 1108 -29.14 -23.64 4.78
C VAL A 1108 -29.00 -23.96 3.29
N SER A 1109 -29.98 -23.58 2.45
CA SER A 1109 -30.06 -23.99 1.03
C SER A 1109 -28.91 -23.49 0.16
N LEU A 1110 -28.36 -22.31 0.46
CA LEU A 1110 -27.28 -21.67 -0.32
C LEU A 1110 -25.90 -21.80 0.32
N MET A 1111 -25.79 -22.49 1.46
CA MET A 1111 -24.49 -22.77 2.09
C MET A 1111 -23.53 -23.47 1.09
N PRO A 1112 -22.23 -23.10 1.05
CA PRO A 1112 -21.52 -22.22 2.00
C PRO A 1112 -21.59 -20.71 1.68
N ALA A 1113 -22.42 -20.25 0.74
CA ALA A 1113 -22.55 -18.81 0.47
C ALA A 1113 -23.17 -18.06 1.67
N ALA A 1114 -22.59 -16.90 2.01
CA ALA A 1114 -22.94 -16.09 3.18
C ALA A 1114 -24.22 -15.26 2.97
N GLN A 1115 -25.37 -15.94 2.95
CA GLN A 1115 -26.67 -15.35 2.65
C GLN A 1115 -27.47 -15.00 3.90
N GLY A 1116 -28.26 -13.91 3.81
CA GLY A 1116 -29.08 -13.41 4.93
C GLY A 1116 -30.08 -14.43 5.47
N ARG A 1117 -30.51 -15.39 4.64
CA ARG A 1117 -31.45 -16.45 5.02
C ARG A 1117 -30.96 -17.38 6.12
N PHE A 1118 -29.67 -17.41 6.46
CA PHE A 1118 -29.15 -18.36 7.45
C PHE A 1118 -29.89 -18.26 8.80
N PRO A 1119 -30.43 -19.36 9.36
CA PRO A 1119 -31.39 -19.30 10.46
C PRO A 1119 -30.68 -19.33 11.82
N GLN A 1120 -30.85 -18.28 12.62
CA GLN A 1120 -30.57 -18.31 14.05
C GLN A 1120 -31.79 -18.91 14.76
N VAL A 1121 -31.59 -19.71 15.82
CA VAL A 1121 -32.66 -20.54 16.41
C VAL A 1121 -32.63 -20.56 17.94
N SER A 1122 -33.78 -20.79 18.56
CA SER A 1122 -33.93 -21.04 20.01
C SER A 1122 -34.92 -22.18 20.29
N GLY A 1123 -34.65 -22.97 21.33
CA GLY A 1123 -35.50 -24.08 21.78
C GLY A 1123 -35.31 -25.40 21.01
N LEU A 1124 -34.58 -25.37 19.90
CA LEU A 1124 -34.16 -26.54 19.12
C LEU A 1124 -32.69 -26.44 18.74
N CYS A 1125 -32.08 -27.58 18.46
CA CYS A 1125 -30.81 -27.68 17.74
C CYS A 1125 -31.00 -28.52 16.49
N PHE A 1126 -30.38 -28.15 15.37
CA PHE A 1126 -30.44 -28.93 14.14
C PHE A 1126 -29.07 -29.15 13.51
N SER A 1127 -28.95 -30.27 12.80
CA SER A 1127 -27.78 -30.61 12.00
C SER A 1127 -28.13 -30.65 10.53
N TYR A 1128 -27.19 -30.28 9.68
CA TYR A 1128 -27.36 -30.34 8.23
C TYR A 1128 -26.08 -30.82 7.53
N ASN A 1129 -26.24 -31.55 6.44
CA ASN A 1129 -25.17 -31.96 5.54
C ASN A 1129 -25.06 -30.96 4.39
N ILE A 1130 -23.94 -30.24 4.29
CA ILE A 1130 -23.75 -29.20 3.26
C ILE A 1130 -23.55 -29.77 1.85
N GLU A 1131 -23.09 -31.01 1.74
CA GLU A 1131 -22.90 -31.71 0.47
C GLU A 1131 -24.20 -32.27 -0.10
N ALA A 1132 -25.25 -32.40 0.72
CA ALA A 1132 -26.54 -32.85 0.24
C ALA A 1132 -27.19 -31.79 -0.66
N ALA A 1133 -28.05 -32.24 -1.59
CA ALA A 1133 -28.79 -31.36 -2.47
C ALA A 1133 -29.67 -30.41 -1.66
N ALA A 1134 -29.74 -29.13 -2.07
CA ALA A 1134 -30.61 -28.14 -1.44
C ALA A 1134 -32.04 -28.68 -1.31
N GLY A 1135 -32.65 -28.49 -0.13
CA GLY A 1135 -33.94 -29.10 0.22
C GLY A 1135 -33.86 -30.48 0.87
N THR A 1136 -32.66 -31.08 0.96
CA THR A 1136 -32.40 -32.36 1.65
C THR A 1136 -31.20 -32.30 2.60
N ARG A 1137 -30.75 -31.09 2.95
CA ARG A 1137 -29.56 -30.84 3.77
C ARG A 1137 -29.82 -31.11 5.24
N VAL A 1138 -31.00 -30.83 5.78
CA VAL A 1138 -31.30 -31.02 7.20
C VAL A 1138 -31.38 -32.51 7.52
N THR A 1139 -30.41 -32.98 8.33
CA THR A 1139 -30.25 -34.39 8.69
C THR A 1139 -31.03 -34.76 9.96
N GLY A 1140 -31.32 -33.79 10.82
CA GLY A 1140 -32.13 -34.00 12.02
C GLY A 1140 -32.22 -32.76 12.90
N ALA A 1141 -33.17 -32.80 13.85
CA ALA A 1141 -33.33 -31.78 14.87
C ALA A 1141 -33.71 -32.42 16.21
N VAL A 1142 -33.25 -31.82 17.30
CA VAL A 1142 -33.56 -32.19 18.68
C VAL A 1142 -34.02 -30.96 19.45
N ARG A 1143 -34.82 -31.17 20.50
CA ARG A 1143 -35.12 -30.09 21.44
C ARG A 1143 -33.86 -29.69 22.18
N GLN A 1144 -33.71 -28.39 22.42
CA GLN A 1144 -32.67 -27.91 23.31
C GLN A 1144 -33.05 -28.25 24.76
N ALA A 1145 -32.13 -28.86 25.50
CA ALA A 1145 -32.35 -29.19 26.91
C ALA A 1145 -32.28 -27.92 27.79
N ALA A 1146 -32.79 -28.02 29.02
CA ALA A 1146 -32.83 -26.88 29.95
C ALA A 1146 -31.45 -26.35 30.35
N ASP A 1147 -30.41 -27.17 30.25
CA ASP A 1147 -29.00 -26.78 30.46
C ASP A 1147 -28.36 -26.16 29.20
N GLY A 1148 -29.13 -25.97 28.13
CA GLY A 1148 -28.68 -25.43 26.85
C GLY A 1148 -28.09 -26.47 25.89
N SER A 1149 -27.91 -27.72 26.31
CA SER A 1149 -27.30 -28.76 25.49
C SER A 1149 -28.24 -29.28 24.39
N CYS A 1150 -27.67 -29.69 23.26
CA CYS A 1150 -28.39 -30.29 22.14
C CYS A 1150 -28.62 -31.80 22.34
N THR A 1151 -29.14 -32.18 23.52
CA THR A 1151 -29.34 -33.59 23.94
C THR A 1151 -30.79 -33.94 24.25
N GLY A 1152 -31.73 -33.02 24.00
CA GLY A 1152 -33.14 -33.25 24.24
C GLY A 1152 -33.78 -34.26 23.28
N ALA A 1153 -35.09 -34.47 23.44
CA ALA A 1153 -35.85 -35.39 22.61
C ALA A 1153 -35.81 -35.00 21.12
N ALA A 1154 -35.81 -35.99 20.23
CA ALA A 1154 -35.88 -35.77 18.79
C ALA A 1154 -37.15 -34.97 18.42
N ILE A 1155 -36.99 -34.02 17.50
CA ILE A 1155 -38.10 -33.30 16.88
C ILE A 1155 -38.55 -34.12 15.68
N ASP A 1156 -39.81 -34.52 15.67
CA ASP A 1156 -40.45 -35.16 14.52
C ASP A 1156 -40.60 -34.13 13.40
N LEU A 1157 -39.80 -34.28 12.34
CA LEU A 1157 -39.78 -33.45 11.13
C LEU A 1157 -40.71 -33.99 10.03
N THR A 1158 -41.75 -34.75 10.41
CA THR A 1158 -42.82 -35.21 9.51
C THR A 1158 -44.13 -34.47 9.80
N THR A 1159 -45.18 -34.75 9.02
CA THR A 1159 -46.51 -34.16 9.24
C THR A 1159 -47.22 -34.68 10.50
N GLY A 1160 -46.63 -35.63 11.24
CA GLY A 1160 -47.25 -36.29 12.39
C GLY A 1160 -47.29 -35.45 13.67
N SER A 1161 -46.45 -34.41 13.76
CA SER A 1161 -46.35 -33.52 14.92
C SER A 1161 -46.52 -32.06 14.51
N THR A 1162 -47.06 -31.24 15.41
CA THR A 1162 -47.23 -29.80 15.22
C THR A 1162 -46.56 -29.04 16.35
N TYR A 1163 -45.90 -27.93 16.00
CA TYR A 1163 -45.15 -27.09 16.93
C TYR A 1163 -45.61 -25.65 16.79
N LYS A 1164 -45.73 -24.95 17.90
CA LYS A 1164 -45.97 -23.50 17.87
C LYS A 1164 -44.63 -22.76 17.89
N ILE A 1165 -44.40 -21.91 16.92
CA ILE A 1165 -43.14 -21.18 16.75
C ILE A 1165 -43.35 -19.67 16.80
N ALA A 1166 -42.26 -18.95 17.08
CA ALA A 1166 -42.13 -17.51 16.84
C ALA A 1166 -41.12 -17.27 15.71
N GLU A 1167 -41.47 -16.41 14.76
CA GLU A 1167 -40.57 -15.93 13.71
C GLU A 1167 -40.78 -14.42 13.48
N ASN A 1168 -39.96 -13.79 12.65
CA ASN A 1168 -40.23 -12.42 12.21
C ASN A 1168 -41.23 -12.39 11.05
N ASP A 1169 -41.97 -11.30 10.93
CA ASP A 1169 -42.99 -11.09 9.89
C ASP A 1169 -42.44 -11.07 8.46
N PHE A 1170 -41.19 -10.64 8.27
CA PHE A 1170 -40.50 -10.68 6.98
C PHE A 1170 -40.38 -12.12 6.45
N MET A 1171 -39.84 -13.04 7.27
CA MET A 1171 -39.75 -14.46 6.93
C MET A 1171 -41.11 -15.09 6.71
N SER A 1172 -42.07 -14.82 7.60
CA SER A 1172 -43.42 -15.39 7.49
C SER A 1172 -44.14 -14.93 6.22
N SER A 1173 -43.82 -13.72 5.74
CA SER A 1173 -44.35 -13.18 4.49
C SER A 1173 -43.63 -13.72 3.24
N GLY A 1174 -42.59 -14.53 3.41
CA GLY A 1174 -41.82 -15.15 2.33
C GLY A 1174 -40.50 -14.47 1.98
N GLY A 1175 -40.07 -13.49 2.79
CA GLY A 1175 -38.75 -12.88 2.67
C GLY A 1175 -37.62 -13.91 2.78
N ASP A 1176 -36.47 -13.64 2.19
CA ASP A 1176 -35.31 -14.56 2.13
C ASP A 1176 -35.61 -15.93 1.50
N GLY A 1177 -36.71 -16.04 0.75
CA GLY A 1177 -37.18 -17.29 0.14
C GLY A 1177 -37.84 -18.25 1.12
N TYR A 1178 -38.15 -17.81 2.34
CA TYR A 1178 -38.88 -18.62 3.31
C TYR A 1178 -40.31 -18.92 2.82
N PRO A 1179 -40.94 -20.01 3.28
CA PRO A 1179 -42.31 -20.30 2.88
C PRO A 1179 -43.31 -19.23 3.36
N LEU A 1180 -44.26 -18.87 2.51
CA LEU A 1180 -45.32 -17.90 2.83
C LEU A 1180 -46.30 -18.48 3.86
N PHE A 1181 -46.13 -18.11 5.13
CA PHE A 1181 -46.96 -18.56 6.25
C PHE A 1181 -47.77 -17.46 6.93
N PHE A 1182 -47.56 -16.20 6.56
CA PHE A 1182 -48.14 -15.03 7.24
C PHE A 1182 -49.66 -15.07 7.37
N SER A 1183 -50.37 -15.62 6.38
CA SER A 1183 -51.83 -15.77 6.41
C SER A 1183 -52.36 -16.68 7.53
N ARG A 1184 -51.48 -17.50 8.13
CA ARG A 1184 -51.76 -18.38 9.29
C ARG A 1184 -51.14 -17.85 10.58
N ALA A 1185 -50.44 -16.73 10.54
CA ALA A 1185 -49.69 -16.19 11.66
C ALA A 1185 -50.51 -15.20 12.48
N THR A 1186 -50.21 -15.10 13.77
CA THR A 1186 -50.74 -14.07 14.67
C THR A 1186 -49.63 -13.07 14.98
N THR A 1187 -49.81 -11.82 14.55
CA THR A 1187 -48.92 -10.69 14.87
C THR A 1187 -48.87 -10.43 16.36
N GLN A 1188 -47.66 -10.19 16.87
CA GLN A 1188 -47.39 -9.84 18.26
C GLN A 1188 -46.72 -8.47 18.35
N ASN A 1189 -45.84 -8.26 19.34
CA ASN A 1189 -45.13 -7.01 19.53
C ASN A 1189 -43.98 -6.84 18.53
N ILE A 1190 -43.52 -5.59 18.39
CA ILE A 1190 -42.34 -5.23 17.61
C ILE A 1190 -41.12 -5.97 18.16
N MET A 1191 -40.35 -6.61 17.27
CA MET A 1191 -39.28 -7.55 17.61
C MET A 1191 -38.15 -6.89 18.40
N ASP A 1192 -37.79 -5.66 18.06
CA ASP A 1192 -36.77 -4.90 18.77
C ASP A 1192 -37.22 -4.58 20.21
N GLN A 1193 -38.51 -4.27 20.41
CA GLN A 1193 -39.08 -4.09 21.75
C GLN A 1193 -39.08 -5.40 22.55
N VAL A 1194 -39.39 -6.54 21.90
CA VAL A 1194 -39.32 -7.88 22.54
C VAL A 1194 -37.91 -8.16 23.05
N VAL A 1195 -36.88 -7.85 22.26
CA VAL A 1195 -35.48 -8.00 22.66
C VAL A 1195 -35.12 -7.03 23.79
N ALA A 1196 -35.54 -5.77 23.72
CA ALA A 1196 -35.28 -4.79 24.77
C ALA A 1196 -35.91 -5.17 26.12
N ASP A 1197 -37.16 -5.68 26.10
CA ASP A 1197 -37.87 -6.13 27.29
C ASP A 1197 -37.20 -7.37 27.89
N TYR A 1198 -36.76 -8.31 27.05
CA TYR A 1198 -35.99 -9.48 27.49
C TYR A 1198 -34.69 -9.08 28.18
N ILE A 1199 -33.94 -8.14 27.62
CA ILE A 1199 -32.68 -7.64 28.20
C ILE A 1199 -32.96 -6.95 29.54
N THR A 1200 -33.99 -6.13 29.61
CA THR A 1200 -34.40 -5.44 30.85
C THR A 1200 -34.76 -6.43 31.94
N ALA A 1201 -35.49 -7.50 31.60
CA ALA A 1201 -35.94 -8.52 32.56
C ALA A 1201 -34.81 -9.46 33.03
N ASN A 1202 -33.76 -9.64 32.23
CA ASN A 1202 -32.72 -10.65 32.47
C ASN A 1202 -31.31 -10.05 32.66
N SER A 1203 -31.20 -8.75 32.95
CA SER A 1203 -29.92 -8.07 33.11
C SER A 1203 -29.21 -8.41 34.43
N PRO A 1204 -27.89 -8.73 34.43
CA PRO A 1204 -27.04 -8.92 33.27
C PRO A 1204 -27.31 -10.25 32.56
N ILE A 1205 -27.43 -10.21 31.23
CA ILE A 1205 -27.52 -11.44 30.42
C ILE A 1205 -26.15 -12.14 30.34
N ASN A 1206 -26.15 -13.45 30.05
CA ASN A 1206 -24.92 -14.23 29.90
C ASN A 1206 -25.07 -15.27 28.76
N PRO A 1207 -25.31 -14.83 27.51
CA PRO A 1207 -25.46 -15.74 26.38
C PRO A 1207 -24.14 -16.49 26.11
N ALA A 1208 -24.24 -17.69 25.55
CA ALA A 1208 -23.10 -18.49 25.14
C ALA A 1208 -23.47 -19.27 23.88
N ILE A 1209 -22.48 -19.53 23.02
CA ILE A 1209 -22.65 -20.40 21.86
C ILE A 1209 -22.86 -21.82 22.36
N GLN A 1210 -23.94 -22.46 21.91
CA GLN A 1210 -24.40 -23.75 22.44
C GLN A 1210 -24.35 -24.88 21.41
N GLY A 1211 -23.94 -24.60 20.18
CA GLY A 1211 -23.93 -25.57 19.09
C GLY A 1211 -25.33 -25.85 18.57
N ARG A 1212 -26.23 -24.85 18.64
CA ARG A 1212 -27.62 -24.95 18.17
C ARG A 1212 -27.70 -25.29 16.68
N ILE A 1213 -26.69 -24.90 15.90
CA ILE A 1213 -26.65 -25.08 14.45
C ILE A 1213 -25.36 -25.80 14.08
N LYS A 1214 -25.47 -27.03 13.57
CA LYS A 1214 -24.31 -27.88 13.27
C LYS A 1214 -24.22 -28.26 11.79
N CYS A 1215 -23.24 -27.70 11.11
CA CYS A 1215 -22.84 -28.19 9.78
C CYS A 1215 -22.10 -29.52 9.91
N VAL A 1216 -22.43 -30.47 9.04
CA VAL A 1216 -21.74 -31.75 8.89
C VAL A 1216 -21.27 -31.85 7.45
N ASP A 1217 -20.00 -32.22 7.30
CA ASP A 1217 -19.37 -32.50 6.03
C ASP A 1217 -18.86 -33.96 6.11
N PRO A 1218 -19.47 -34.90 5.38
CA PRO A 1218 -19.04 -36.28 5.38
C PRO A 1218 -17.77 -36.53 4.55
N ASN A 1219 -17.33 -35.58 3.70
CA ASN A 1219 -16.14 -35.70 2.86
C ASN A 1219 -15.24 -34.45 2.93
N PRO A 1220 -14.71 -34.10 4.13
CA PRO A 1220 -13.91 -32.91 4.30
C PRO A 1220 -12.69 -32.90 3.36
N GLY A 1221 -12.55 -31.83 2.58
CA GLY A 1221 -11.48 -31.64 1.60
C GLY A 1221 -11.85 -32.01 0.16
N VAL A 1222 -13.08 -32.46 -0.11
CA VAL A 1222 -13.59 -32.75 -1.45
C VAL A 1222 -14.95 -32.07 -1.62
N GLY A 1223 -15.09 -31.13 -2.56
CA GLY A 1223 -16.38 -30.45 -2.80
C GLY A 1223 -16.66 -29.26 -1.86
N ASN A 1224 -17.94 -29.05 -1.51
CA ASN A 1224 -18.37 -27.95 -0.65
C ASN A 1224 -18.07 -28.29 0.82
N ASN A 1225 -17.19 -27.54 1.46
CA ASN A 1225 -16.86 -27.78 2.87
C ASN A 1225 -17.74 -26.96 3.82
N CYS A 1226 -17.96 -27.50 5.02
CA CYS A 1226 -18.54 -26.71 6.10
C CYS A 1226 -17.64 -25.50 6.41
N PRO A 1227 -18.22 -24.33 6.74
CA PRO A 1227 -17.43 -23.22 7.25
C PRO A 1227 -16.70 -23.67 8.52
N VAL A 1228 -15.39 -23.45 8.54
CA VAL A 1228 -14.57 -23.66 9.73
C VAL A 1228 -14.13 -22.29 10.22
N GLY A 1229 -14.22 -22.08 11.54
CA GLY A 1229 -13.62 -20.88 12.13
C GLY A 1229 -12.13 -20.86 11.88
N SER A 1230 -11.58 -19.68 11.58
CA SER A 1230 -10.17 -19.46 11.92
C SER A 1230 -10.05 -19.62 13.44
N PRO A 1231 -9.08 -20.41 13.94
CA PRO A 1231 -8.84 -20.52 15.38
C PRO A 1231 -8.55 -19.18 16.04
#